data_AF-A0A2V7XDV8-F1
#
_entry.id   AF-A0A2V7XDV8-F1
#
_cell.length_a   1.000
_cell.length_b   1.000
_cell.length_c   1.000
_cell.angle_alpha   90.00
_cell.angle_beta   90.00
_cell.angle_gamma   90.00
#
_symmetry.space_group_name_H-M   'P 1'
#
loop_
_entity.id
_entity.type
_entity.pdbx_description
1 polymer ?
#
loop_
_entity_poly.entity_id
_entity_poly.type
_entity_poly.pdbx_seq_one_letter_code
_entity_poly.pdbx_strand_id
1 'polypeptide(L)'
;MLRARSIPSYLACVVVMLCVASRAANQPAWQQINSTHFMVITDAGEKKGREIAFRFEQMRTVFATLLGKERLNQSVPLTILALANDKAYYQAAPLRQGQPIDVSGFFVRGDDQDFIVLNVFEAEPWRAVAHDFALMLLRYNYPPAQGWFDEGLAEYFASIRLDDKQIEIGGDPALGTSESRDLLMNQRDARATKSLTDLLGVATWMSLPDLFSMKHDAYARNEGPHQTLYYAESWIVLHYLLHEKRLPETGSYFDLVLNQHVPVEEAIQKAYGMSPAQLEQAVKEYFGIQKKTLASGDSNQRAAATPNASTMEQASRFPSPISPGDSAITVKPISEPEARALYAGIQVRIPERREVGLKTLNALATTPTSADQKAEQRQQVKRMGEDAEQLPDNAIGVPVAHRILAWDHVEHGEFQEAFSELSDASSLDPRDMWIRYYLCIAKYRMAQAKHSEMMGLANMMIDLKGVIEWYPEMAGAYDLLAFARNIGGTPSTALQTEREAMGLSPRNEEYIYHLAEIYIASKKWDAANALLARLKTSSDPKVVAQATELGEQAGSERKYGIPVAADGTASPKYAPQKSPFDALEEEEAKREAAEKNNGAEMPGDNRVTKFISGRLLAVDCSNSPAAVLTVSSGTGQLKLRAADYRAIVLIGADNFSCDWRNREVTVNYKPGLGKEGDLVSLEMR
;
A
#
# COMPACT_ATOMS: atom_id res chain seq x y z
N MET A 1 29.21 -86.87 12.45
CA MET A 1 30.23 -86.57 13.48
C MET A 1 31.42 -85.89 12.81
N LEU A 2 31.99 -84.91 13.50
CA LEU A 2 33.29 -84.23 13.28
C LEU A 2 33.42 -83.15 12.19
N ARG A 3 33.66 -81.95 12.74
CA ARG A 3 33.94 -80.63 12.15
C ARG A 3 35.22 -80.59 11.29
N ALA A 4 35.19 -79.76 10.25
CA ALA A 4 36.32 -78.89 9.92
C ALA A 4 35.80 -77.63 9.19
N ARG A 5 36.26 -76.46 9.65
CA ARG A 5 35.93 -75.12 9.17
C ARG A 5 36.64 -74.85 7.83
N SER A 6 35.94 -74.23 6.89
CA SER A 6 36.51 -73.63 5.68
C SER A 6 36.07 -72.17 5.57
N ILE A 7 37.07 -71.28 5.62
CA ILE A 7 36.96 -69.87 5.22
C ILE A 7 37.16 -69.83 3.71
N PRO A 8 36.29 -69.17 2.92
CA PRO A 8 36.65 -68.74 1.59
C PRO A 8 36.80 -67.21 1.52
N SER A 9 37.98 -66.82 1.07
CA SER A 9 38.28 -65.53 0.48
C SER A 9 37.39 -65.28 -0.75
N TYR A 10 36.60 -64.20 -0.73
CA TYR A 10 36.12 -63.53 -1.94
C TYR A 10 36.16 -62.02 -1.72
N LEU A 11 37.36 -61.48 -1.89
CA LEU A 11 37.65 -60.06 -2.02
C LEU A 11 37.57 -59.69 -3.51
N ALA A 12 36.36 -59.57 -4.05
CA ALA A 12 36.12 -59.05 -5.41
C ALA A 12 34.64 -58.73 -5.63
N CYS A 13 34.16 -57.63 -5.04
CA CYS A 13 32.98 -56.87 -5.49
C CYS A 13 32.84 -55.60 -4.63
N VAL A 14 33.85 -54.71 -4.66
CA VAL A 14 33.62 -53.32 -4.27
C VAL A 14 32.88 -52.70 -5.44
N VAL A 15 31.56 -52.73 -5.32
CA VAL A 15 30.59 -52.07 -6.17
C VAL A 15 31.02 -50.62 -6.37
N VAL A 16 31.23 -50.28 -7.63
CA VAL A 16 31.21 -48.93 -8.18
C VAL A 16 29.80 -48.37 -7.93
N MET A 17 29.55 -47.90 -6.70
CA MET A 17 28.48 -46.95 -6.37
C MET A 17 29.11 -45.56 -6.42
N LEU A 18 29.58 -45.18 -7.61
CA LEU A 18 29.94 -43.80 -7.90
C LEU A 18 28.65 -42.98 -7.91
N CYS A 19 28.41 -42.30 -6.78
CA CYS A 19 27.87 -40.96 -6.68
C CYS A 19 26.91 -40.54 -7.81
N VAL A 20 25.69 -41.06 -7.80
CA VAL A 20 24.55 -40.21 -8.13
C VAL A 20 24.29 -39.37 -6.88
N ALA A 21 25.18 -38.39 -6.66
CA ALA A 21 24.80 -37.24 -5.86
C ALA A 21 23.64 -36.63 -6.63
N SER A 22 22.42 -36.87 -6.16
CA SER A 22 21.26 -36.08 -6.55
C SER A 22 21.68 -34.63 -6.40
N ARG A 23 21.96 -33.96 -7.51
CA ARG A 23 21.90 -32.51 -7.58
C ARG A 23 20.44 -32.18 -7.31
N ALA A 24 20.06 -32.16 -6.03
CA ALA A 24 19.04 -31.25 -5.57
C ALA A 24 19.63 -29.88 -5.91
N ALA A 25 19.29 -29.38 -7.10
CA ALA A 25 19.53 -28.01 -7.46
C ALA A 25 18.94 -27.20 -6.31
N ASN A 26 19.81 -26.53 -5.57
CA ASN A 26 19.47 -25.78 -4.36
C ASN A 26 18.42 -24.75 -4.78
N GLN A 27 17.14 -25.06 -4.59
CA GLN A 27 16.10 -24.08 -4.84
C GLN A 27 16.45 -22.86 -3.97
N PRO A 28 16.39 -21.64 -4.51
CA PRO A 28 16.66 -20.46 -3.70
C PRO A 28 15.74 -20.52 -2.49
N ALA A 29 16.33 -20.36 -1.30
CA ALA A 29 15.62 -20.53 -0.03
C ALA A 29 14.40 -19.60 0.05
N TRP A 30 14.44 -18.45 -0.64
CA TRP A 30 13.37 -17.48 -0.69
C TRP A 30 12.81 -17.29 -2.10
N GLN A 31 11.49 -17.14 -2.16
CA GLN A 31 10.75 -16.94 -3.40
C GLN A 31 9.74 -15.81 -3.25
N GLN A 32 9.56 -15.06 -4.33
CA GLN A 32 8.49 -14.12 -4.53
C GLN A 32 7.45 -14.74 -5.47
N ILE A 33 6.21 -14.85 -5.01
CA ILE A 33 5.07 -15.33 -5.76
C ILE A 33 4.16 -14.13 -6.01
N ASN A 34 3.86 -13.83 -7.27
CA ASN A 34 2.94 -12.75 -7.60
C ASN A 34 1.67 -13.34 -8.20
N SER A 35 0.53 -13.03 -7.59
CA SER A 35 -0.80 -13.22 -8.16
C SER A 35 -1.29 -11.90 -8.78
N THR A 36 -2.58 -11.83 -9.11
CA THR A 36 -3.19 -10.61 -9.67
C THR A 36 -3.12 -9.44 -8.70
N HIS A 37 -3.39 -9.66 -7.41
CA HIS A 37 -3.48 -8.58 -6.41
C HIS A 37 -2.42 -8.63 -5.31
N PHE A 38 -1.70 -9.75 -5.17
CA PHE A 38 -0.83 -9.98 -4.02
C PHE A 38 0.57 -10.41 -4.39
N MET A 39 1.53 -9.92 -3.61
CA MET A 39 2.91 -10.40 -3.60
C MET A 39 3.13 -11.22 -2.33
N VAL A 40 3.51 -12.49 -2.48
CA VAL A 40 3.88 -13.37 -1.37
C VAL A 40 5.40 -13.56 -1.37
N ILE A 41 6.04 -13.30 -0.25
CA ILE A 41 7.46 -13.56 -0.01
C ILE A 41 7.56 -14.73 0.96
N THR A 42 8.25 -15.81 0.57
CA THR A 42 8.24 -17.04 1.39
C THR A 42 9.52 -17.85 1.30
N ASP A 43 9.86 -18.52 2.40
CA ASP A 43 10.86 -19.59 2.49
C ASP A 43 10.25 -21.00 2.56
N ALA A 44 8.92 -21.13 2.42
CA ALA A 44 8.19 -22.39 2.46
C ALA A 44 8.14 -23.15 1.12
N GLY A 45 8.79 -22.61 0.10
CA GLY A 45 8.83 -23.17 -1.26
C GLY A 45 7.59 -22.89 -2.11
N GLU A 46 7.70 -23.20 -3.39
CA GLU A 46 6.82 -22.65 -4.42
C GLU A 46 5.37 -23.11 -4.25
N LYS A 47 5.19 -24.40 -3.94
CA LYS A 47 3.86 -25.00 -3.78
C LYS A 47 3.06 -24.27 -2.71
N LYS A 48 3.68 -24.02 -1.55
CA LYS A 48 3.01 -23.39 -0.42
C LYS A 48 2.79 -21.90 -0.64
N GLY A 49 3.76 -21.22 -1.26
CA GLY A 49 3.59 -19.83 -1.68
C GLY A 49 2.45 -19.62 -2.69
N ARG A 50 2.30 -20.52 -3.67
CA ARG A 50 1.17 -20.51 -4.62
C ARG A 50 -0.18 -20.77 -3.94
N GLU A 51 -0.22 -21.71 -2.99
CA GLU A 51 -1.42 -21.98 -2.19
C GLU A 51 -1.86 -20.73 -1.43
N ILE A 52 -0.94 -20.07 -0.73
CA ILE A 52 -1.24 -18.84 0.02
C ILE A 52 -1.75 -17.75 -0.90
N ALA A 53 -1.04 -17.47 -2.01
CA ALA A 53 -1.50 -16.48 -2.98
C ALA A 53 -2.92 -16.78 -3.47
N PHE A 54 -3.20 -18.04 -3.81
CA PHE A 54 -4.53 -18.48 -4.25
C PHE A 54 -5.61 -18.32 -3.16
N ARG A 55 -5.33 -18.68 -1.91
CA ARG A 55 -6.29 -18.51 -0.79
C ARG A 55 -6.65 -17.03 -0.59
N PHE A 56 -5.70 -16.12 -0.72
CA PHE A 56 -5.99 -14.68 -0.63
C PHE A 56 -6.82 -14.16 -1.82
N GLU A 57 -6.58 -14.65 -3.04
CA GLU A 57 -7.44 -14.34 -4.19
C GLU A 57 -8.87 -14.87 -3.99
N GLN A 58 -9.03 -16.06 -3.41
CA GLN A 58 -10.34 -16.61 -3.05
C GLN A 58 -11.04 -15.73 -2.01
N MET A 59 -10.35 -15.39 -0.92
CA MET A 59 -10.85 -14.48 0.12
C MET A 59 -11.31 -13.13 -0.46
N ARG A 60 -10.49 -12.52 -1.32
CA ARG A 60 -10.83 -11.25 -2.00
C ARG A 60 -12.10 -11.39 -2.84
N THR A 61 -12.23 -12.47 -3.60
CA THR A 61 -13.39 -12.72 -4.48
C THR A 61 -14.67 -12.96 -3.69
N VAL A 62 -14.58 -13.71 -2.58
CA VAL A 62 -15.70 -13.91 -1.65
C VAL A 62 -16.14 -12.57 -1.07
N PHE A 63 -15.20 -11.76 -0.61
CA PHE A 63 -15.51 -10.45 -0.05
C PHE A 63 -16.15 -9.51 -1.08
N ALA A 64 -15.71 -9.56 -2.34
CA ALA A 64 -16.33 -8.81 -3.43
C ALA A 64 -17.81 -9.16 -3.60
N THR A 65 -18.12 -10.46 -3.52
CA THR A 65 -19.50 -10.97 -3.59
C THR A 65 -20.35 -10.48 -2.42
N LEU A 66 -19.79 -10.45 -1.20
CA LEU A 66 -20.48 -9.90 -0.02
C LEU A 66 -20.80 -8.41 -0.17
N LEU A 67 -19.93 -7.64 -0.82
CA LEU A 67 -20.18 -6.23 -1.13
C LEU A 67 -21.05 -6.01 -2.37
N GLY A 68 -21.47 -7.08 -3.07
CA GLY A 68 -22.19 -6.96 -4.34
C GLY A 68 -21.39 -6.28 -5.44
N LYS A 69 -20.06 -6.43 -5.41
CA LYS A 69 -19.12 -5.80 -6.35
C LYS A 69 -18.44 -6.82 -7.23
N GLU A 70 -18.21 -6.45 -8.49
CA GLU A 70 -17.41 -7.26 -9.42
C GLU A 70 -15.91 -7.09 -9.21
N ARG A 71 -15.50 -5.89 -8.76
CA ARG A 71 -14.10 -5.53 -8.51
C ARG A 71 -13.96 -4.79 -7.20
N LEU A 72 -12.86 -5.07 -6.52
CA LEU A 72 -12.45 -4.35 -5.33
C LEU A 72 -11.23 -3.51 -5.67
N ASN A 73 -11.15 -2.32 -5.07
CA ASN A 73 -9.99 -1.46 -5.06
C ASN A 73 -8.98 -1.99 -4.02
N GLN A 74 -7.69 -1.75 -4.26
CA GLN A 74 -6.63 -1.93 -3.28
C GLN A 74 -5.74 -0.68 -3.27
N SER A 75 -6.13 0.32 -2.46
CA SER A 75 -5.47 1.64 -2.47
C SER A 75 -4.00 1.61 -2.06
N VAL A 76 -3.64 0.62 -1.25
CA VAL A 76 -2.31 0.42 -0.68
C VAL A 76 -1.87 -1.00 -1.05
N PRO A 77 -0.68 -1.18 -1.65
CA PRO A 77 -0.17 -2.51 -1.98
C PRO A 77 -0.07 -3.41 -0.74
N LEU A 78 -0.53 -4.67 -0.86
CA LEU A 78 -0.45 -5.67 0.20
C LEU A 78 0.65 -6.69 -0.10
N THR A 79 1.56 -6.90 0.86
CA THR A 79 2.60 -7.94 0.79
C THR A 79 2.45 -8.96 1.89
N ILE A 80 2.50 -10.24 1.52
CA ILE A 80 2.32 -11.36 2.43
C ILE A 80 3.68 -12.02 2.67
N LEU A 81 4.22 -11.90 3.88
CA LEU A 81 5.40 -12.62 4.32
C LEU A 81 4.99 -13.95 4.94
N ALA A 82 5.28 -15.06 4.27
CA ALA A 82 4.88 -16.38 4.69
C ALA A 82 6.10 -17.20 5.14
N LEU A 83 6.22 -17.43 6.45
CA LEU A 83 7.39 -18.01 7.09
C LEU A 83 7.20 -19.51 7.35
N ALA A 84 8.14 -20.32 6.90
CA ALA A 84 8.08 -21.78 6.98
C ALA A 84 8.29 -22.34 8.40
N ASN A 85 8.86 -21.55 9.32
CA ASN A 85 9.23 -22.00 10.65
C ASN A 85 8.79 -21.03 11.75
N ASP A 86 8.34 -21.61 12.88
CA ASP A 86 7.85 -20.88 14.06
C ASP A 86 8.86 -19.87 14.60
N LYS A 87 10.16 -20.21 14.58
CA LYS A 87 11.19 -19.34 15.15
C LYS A 87 11.27 -18.00 14.40
N ALA A 88 11.31 -18.04 13.06
CA ALA A 88 11.35 -16.84 12.25
C ALA A 88 10.07 -16.02 12.41
N TYR A 89 8.92 -16.70 12.50
CA TYR A 89 7.63 -16.08 12.76
C TYR A 89 7.59 -15.33 14.09
N TYR A 90 7.93 -15.99 15.20
CA TYR A 90 7.93 -15.37 16.53
C TYR A 90 9.01 -14.30 16.71
N GLN A 91 10.04 -14.27 15.85
CA GLN A 91 11.01 -13.16 15.80
C GLN A 91 10.44 -11.91 15.10
N ALA A 92 9.46 -12.08 14.20
CA ALA A 92 8.76 -10.97 13.55
C ALA A 92 7.53 -10.51 14.33
N ALA A 93 6.87 -11.44 15.03
CA ALA A 93 5.61 -11.19 15.70
C ALA A 93 5.68 -10.03 16.71
N PRO A 94 4.66 -9.16 16.77
CA PRO A 94 4.50 -8.15 17.81
C PRO A 94 4.55 -8.76 19.22
N LEU A 95 4.95 -7.95 20.19
CA LEU A 95 5.05 -8.37 21.59
C LEU A 95 3.86 -7.86 22.39
N ARG A 96 3.16 -8.76 23.08
CA ARG A 96 2.15 -8.43 24.09
C ARG A 96 2.68 -8.82 25.46
N GLN A 97 2.79 -7.84 26.36
CA GLN A 97 3.37 -8.04 27.71
C GLN A 97 4.77 -8.68 27.66
N GLY A 98 5.57 -8.32 26.65
CA GLY A 98 6.93 -8.83 26.44
C GLY A 98 7.01 -10.23 25.82
N GLN A 99 5.88 -10.87 25.47
CA GLN A 99 5.85 -12.17 24.79
C GLN A 99 5.31 -12.02 23.37
N PRO A 100 5.82 -12.78 22.38
CA PRO A 100 5.22 -12.82 21.05
C PRO A 100 3.73 -13.19 21.11
N ILE A 101 2.92 -12.60 20.24
CA ILE A 101 1.51 -12.99 20.08
C ILE A 101 1.40 -14.46 19.64
N ASP A 102 0.41 -15.15 20.19
CA ASP A 102 0.17 -16.59 20.00
C ASP A 102 -0.98 -16.82 19.01
N VAL A 103 -0.81 -16.31 17.79
CA VAL A 103 -1.73 -16.50 16.65
C VAL A 103 -0.91 -16.89 15.43
N SER A 104 -1.53 -17.55 14.45
CA SER A 104 -0.85 -18.07 13.26
C SER A 104 -0.62 -17.05 12.14
N GLY A 105 -1.05 -15.81 12.34
CA GLY A 105 -0.73 -14.69 11.47
C GLY A 105 -1.16 -13.35 12.06
N PHE A 106 -0.61 -12.27 11.55
CA PHE A 106 -0.97 -10.90 11.96
C PHE A 106 -0.85 -9.91 10.80
N PHE A 107 -1.57 -8.80 10.93
CA PHE A 107 -1.59 -7.71 9.97
C PHE A 107 -0.76 -6.52 10.49
N VAL A 108 0.07 -5.93 9.63
CA VAL A 108 0.81 -4.68 9.90
C VAL A 108 0.36 -3.65 8.87
N ARG A 109 -0.28 -2.58 9.35
CA ARG A 109 -0.76 -1.50 8.49
C ARG A 109 0.33 -0.49 8.20
N GLY A 110 0.28 0.09 7.02
CA GLY A 110 1.10 1.24 6.62
C GLY A 110 0.32 2.19 5.74
N ASP A 111 0.72 3.45 5.72
CA ASP A 111 0.14 4.46 4.82
C ASP A 111 0.63 4.27 3.38
N ASP A 112 1.76 3.59 3.20
CA ASP A 112 2.42 3.32 1.94
C ASP A 112 2.23 1.87 1.46
N GLN A 113 2.32 0.91 2.38
CA GLN A 113 2.25 -0.52 2.11
C GLN A 113 1.67 -1.27 3.31
N ASP A 114 0.75 -2.19 3.04
CA ASP A 114 0.19 -3.10 4.03
C ASP A 114 0.95 -4.43 4.01
N PHE A 115 1.06 -5.08 5.18
CA PHE A 115 1.70 -6.39 5.30
C PHE A 115 0.84 -7.38 6.07
N ILE A 116 0.91 -8.63 5.64
CA ILE A 116 0.42 -9.79 6.39
C ILE A 116 1.61 -10.70 6.64
N VAL A 117 1.77 -11.19 7.87
CA VAL A 117 2.78 -12.17 8.22
C VAL A 117 2.10 -13.45 8.66
N LEU A 118 2.48 -14.58 8.06
CA LEU A 118 1.86 -15.89 8.30
C LEU A 118 2.88 -16.90 8.83
N ASN A 119 2.47 -17.66 9.83
CA ASN A 119 3.16 -18.88 10.24
C ASN A 119 2.65 -20.06 9.42
N VAL A 120 3.44 -20.47 8.44
CA VAL A 120 3.05 -21.49 7.46
C VAL A 120 3.21 -22.92 7.99
N PHE A 121 3.75 -23.07 9.20
CA PHE A 121 3.72 -24.33 9.94
C PHE A 121 2.28 -24.75 10.28
N GLU A 122 1.40 -23.78 10.48
CA GLU A 122 -0.02 -24.00 10.73
C GLU A 122 -0.78 -24.37 9.44
N ALA A 123 -1.87 -25.13 9.58
CA ALA A 123 -2.60 -25.65 8.41
C ALA A 123 -3.32 -24.54 7.62
N GLU A 124 -4.00 -23.63 8.33
CA GLU A 124 -4.80 -22.54 7.75
C GLU A 124 -4.42 -21.16 8.32
N PRO A 125 -3.18 -20.68 8.15
CA PRO A 125 -2.70 -19.47 8.82
C PRO A 125 -3.41 -18.19 8.35
N TRP A 126 -3.96 -18.19 7.14
CA TRP A 126 -4.75 -17.07 6.61
C TRP A 126 -6.01 -16.77 7.43
N ARG A 127 -6.55 -17.74 8.18
CA ARG A 127 -7.73 -17.53 9.02
C ARG A 127 -7.47 -16.54 10.15
N ALA A 128 -6.24 -16.51 10.69
CA ALA A 128 -5.87 -15.58 11.75
C ALA A 128 -5.94 -14.10 11.32
N VAL A 129 -5.85 -13.82 10.02
CA VAL A 129 -5.84 -12.46 9.45
C VAL A 129 -7.08 -12.14 8.63
N ALA A 130 -8.04 -13.07 8.52
CA ALA A 130 -9.24 -12.88 7.70
C ALA A 130 -10.08 -11.67 8.16
N HIS A 131 -10.19 -11.48 9.48
CA HIS A 131 -10.83 -10.30 10.09
C HIS A 131 -10.18 -8.99 9.63
N ASP A 132 -8.86 -8.86 9.85
CA ASP A 132 -8.13 -7.63 9.54
C ASP A 132 -8.09 -7.37 8.03
N PHE A 133 -8.03 -8.43 7.23
CA PHE A 133 -8.14 -8.37 5.79
C PHE A 133 -9.51 -7.87 5.32
N ALA A 134 -10.60 -8.30 5.95
CA ALA A 134 -11.94 -7.79 5.66
C ALA A 134 -12.06 -6.29 5.99
N LEU A 135 -11.57 -5.84 7.14
CA LEU A 135 -11.56 -4.42 7.52
C LEU A 135 -10.73 -3.58 6.55
N MET A 136 -9.59 -4.09 6.07
CA MET A 136 -8.78 -3.45 5.04
C MET A 136 -9.57 -3.31 3.74
N LEU A 137 -10.16 -4.40 3.23
CA LEU A 137 -10.95 -4.35 2.00
C LEU A 137 -12.15 -3.41 2.13
N LEU A 138 -12.81 -3.40 3.28
CA LEU A 138 -13.96 -2.53 3.56
C LEU A 138 -13.58 -1.05 3.49
N ARG A 139 -12.41 -0.68 4.02
CA ARG A 139 -11.87 0.69 3.98
C ARG A 139 -11.80 1.27 2.57
N TYR A 140 -11.33 0.46 1.62
CA TYR A 140 -11.13 0.88 0.23
C TYR A 140 -12.40 0.75 -0.62
N ASN A 141 -13.41 -0.01 -0.16
CA ASN A 141 -14.51 -0.45 -1.02
C ASN A 141 -15.91 -0.11 -0.54
N TYR A 142 -16.07 0.46 0.66
CA TYR A 142 -17.38 0.81 1.18
C TYR A 142 -17.39 2.23 1.74
N PRO A 143 -18.48 3.00 1.59
CA PRO A 143 -18.62 4.30 2.24
C PRO A 143 -18.43 4.21 3.75
N PRO A 144 -18.14 5.34 4.44
CA PRO A 144 -18.11 5.35 5.90
C PRO A 144 -19.39 4.74 6.49
N ALA A 145 -19.20 3.83 7.44
CA ALA A 145 -20.27 3.18 8.20
C ALA A 145 -19.94 3.27 9.69
N GLN A 146 -20.90 2.91 10.55
CA GLN A 146 -20.63 2.83 11.99
C GLN A 146 -19.90 1.52 12.33
N GLY A 147 -19.10 1.55 13.40
CA GLY A 147 -18.18 0.46 13.76
C GLY A 147 -18.85 -0.91 13.90
N TRP A 148 -20.10 -1.00 14.37
CA TRP A 148 -20.78 -2.29 14.57
C TRP A 148 -20.98 -3.04 13.25
N PHE A 149 -21.15 -2.30 12.15
CA PHE A 149 -21.35 -2.90 10.84
C PHE A 149 -20.01 -3.38 10.26
N ASP A 150 -18.98 -2.55 10.40
CA ASP A 150 -17.63 -2.88 9.95
C ASP A 150 -17.11 -4.13 10.68
N GLU A 151 -17.21 -4.15 12.02
CA GLU A 151 -16.85 -5.31 12.85
C GLU A 151 -17.73 -6.51 12.58
N GLY A 152 -19.05 -6.31 12.50
CA GLY A 152 -19.98 -7.41 12.22
C GLY A 152 -19.65 -8.12 10.91
N LEU A 153 -19.28 -7.35 9.87
CA LEU A 153 -18.91 -7.90 8.56
C LEU A 153 -17.54 -8.55 8.57
N ALA A 154 -16.58 -7.96 9.28
CA ALA A 154 -15.27 -8.53 9.47
C ALA A 154 -15.33 -9.87 10.21
N GLU A 155 -16.11 -9.96 11.29
CA GLU A 155 -16.31 -11.21 12.06
C GLU A 155 -17.12 -12.25 11.28
N TYR A 156 -18.16 -11.82 10.56
CA TYR A 156 -18.90 -12.71 9.66
C TYR A 156 -17.96 -13.31 8.62
N PHE A 157 -17.07 -12.49 8.04
CA PHE A 157 -16.06 -12.93 7.08
C PHE A 157 -14.95 -13.78 7.71
N ALA A 158 -14.52 -13.48 8.93
CA ALA A 158 -13.45 -14.21 9.61
C ALA A 158 -13.76 -15.70 9.84
N SER A 159 -15.03 -16.06 9.83
CA SER A 159 -15.48 -17.46 9.88
C SER A 159 -15.25 -18.27 8.59
N ILE A 160 -14.66 -17.65 7.56
CA ILE A 160 -14.45 -18.27 6.25
C ILE A 160 -13.64 -19.57 6.35
N ARG A 161 -14.15 -20.60 5.67
CA ARG A 161 -13.46 -21.87 5.43
C ARG A 161 -13.33 -22.10 3.94
N LEU A 162 -12.11 -22.37 3.49
CA LEU A 162 -11.77 -22.49 2.08
C LEU A 162 -11.43 -23.95 1.74
N ASP A 163 -12.34 -24.63 1.05
CA ASP A 163 -12.04 -25.84 0.29
C ASP A 163 -11.87 -25.46 -1.19
N ASP A 164 -11.11 -26.25 -1.95
CA ASP A 164 -10.93 -26.05 -3.39
C ASP A 164 -12.25 -26.11 -4.17
N LYS A 165 -13.28 -26.74 -3.62
CA LYS A 165 -14.59 -26.89 -4.25
C LYS A 165 -15.70 -26.07 -3.60
N GLN A 166 -15.60 -25.82 -2.30
CA GLN A 166 -16.67 -25.20 -1.53
C GLN A 166 -16.10 -24.15 -0.57
N ILE A 167 -16.84 -23.07 -0.40
CA ILE A 167 -16.54 -22.03 0.58
C ILE A 167 -17.68 -22.00 1.58
N GLU A 168 -17.35 -21.91 2.86
CA GLU A 168 -18.31 -21.74 3.95
C GLU A 168 -18.02 -20.43 4.69
N ILE A 169 -19.05 -19.72 5.12
CA ILE A 169 -18.95 -18.44 5.84
C ILE A 169 -20.18 -18.22 6.73
N GLY A 170 -20.06 -17.32 7.70
CA GLY A 170 -21.08 -16.99 8.69
C GLY A 170 -21.09 -17.87 9.95
N GLY A 171 -20.19 -18.86 10.04
CA GLY A 171 -20.02 -19.65 11.27
C GLY A 171 -19.42 -18.84 12.42
N ASP A 172 -19.21 -19.47 13.57
CA ASP A 172 -18.49 -18.81 14.66
C ASP A 172 -16.99 -18.66 14.32
N PRO A 173 -16.46 -17.44 14.21
CA PRO A 173 -15.09 -17.19 13.75
C PRO A 173 -14.03 -17.70 14.74
N ALA A 174 -14.37 -17.87 16.01
CA ALA A 174 -13.46 -18.39 17.03
C ALA A 174 -13.30 -19.93 16.97
N LEU A 175 -14.11 -20.63 16.16
CA LEU A 175 -13.99 -22.08 15.96
C LEU A 175 -12.84 -22.41 14.99
N GLY A 176 -11.65 -22.62 15.53
CA GLY A 176 -10.47 -23.09 14.80
C GLY A 176 -9.15 -22.41 15.21
N THR A 177 -9.20 -21.35 16.02
CA THR A 177 -8.01 -20.62 16.48
C THR A 177 -7.28 -21.28 17.66
N SER A 178 -7.78 -22.41 18.17
CA SER A 178 -7.32 -23.06 19.40
C SER A 178 -7.09 -24.58 19.27
N GLU A 179 -6.78 -25.09 18.08
CA GLU A 179 -6.19 -26.43 17.94
C GLU A 179 -4.65 -26.37 17.91
N SER A 180 -4.03 -25.56 18.77
CA SER A 180 -2.66 -25.76 19.20
C SER A 180 -2.60 -27.06 20.03
N ARG A 181 -2.68 -28.21 19.35
CA ARG A 181 -2.34 -29.52 19.91
C ARG A 181 -0.84 -29.53 20.13
N ASP A 182 -0.42 -29.02 21.28
CA ASP A 182 0.90 -29.28 21.81
C ASP A 182 1.06 -30.81 21.96
N LEU A 183 1.95 -31.39 21.14
CA LEU A 183 2.32 -32.81 21.16
C LEU A 183 2.90 -33.25 22.52
N LEU A 184 3.09 -32.33 23.47
CA LEU A 184 3.65 -32.57 24.79
C LEU A 184 2.67 -32.57 25.96
N MET A 185 1.35 -32.54 25.76
CA MET A 185 0.36 -32.75 26.85
C MET A 185 0.59 -31.88 28.10
N ASN A 186 1.23 -30.72 27.96
CA ASN A 186 1.29 -29.74 29.02
C ASN A 186 0.06 -28.85 28.88
N GLN A 187 -0.92 -29.07 29.76
CA GLN A 187 -1.98 -28.10 30.04
C GLN A 187 -1.33 -26.80 30.48
N ARG A 188 -0.95 -25.95 29.53
CA ARG A 188 -0.93 -24.52 29.80
C ARG A 188 -2.38 -24.10 29.83
N ASP A 189 -2.75 -23.37 30.88
CA ASP A 189 -3.99 -22.61 30.97
C ASP A 189 -4.01 -21.50 29.89
N ALA A 190 -3.96 -21.89 28.62
CA ALA A 190 -4.43 -21.07 27.53
C ALA A 190 -5.91 -20.87 27.86
N ARG A 191 -6.28 -19.66 28.26
CA ARG A 191 -7.68 -19.25 28.35
C ARG A 191 -8.30 -19.60 27.01
N ALA A 192 -8.97 -20.76 26.93
CA ALA A 192 -9.68 -21.18 25.75
C ALA A 192 -10.54 -19.99 25.34
N THR A 193 -10.21 -19.36 24.23
CA THR A 193 -10.94 -18.20 23.73
C THR A 193 -12.37 -18.66 23.59
N LYS A 194 -13.26 -18.20 24.48
CA LYS A 194 -14.65 -18.63 24.45
C LYS A 194 -15.20 -18.26 23.08
N SER A 195 -15.86 -19.21 22.43
CA SER A 195 -16.49 -18.97 21.14
C SER A 195 -17.47 -17.79 21.24
N LEU A 196 -17.71 -17.06 20.15
CA LEU A 196 -18.66 -15.94 20.18
C LEU A 196 -20.05 -16.44 20.57
N THR A 197 -20.40 -17.65 20.14
CA THR A 197 -21.65 -18.35 20.46
C THR A 197 -21.76 -18.69 21.95
N ASP A 198 -20.66 -19.10 22.60
CA ASP A 198 -20.65 -19.33 24.04
C ASP A 198 -20.80 -18.02 24.81
N LEU A 199 -20.11 -16.97 24.35
CA LEU A 199 -20.15 -15.65 24.98
C LEU A 199 -21.55 -15.05 24.93
N LEU A 200 -22.19 -15.01 23.75
CA LEU A 200 -23.57 -14.53 23.57
C LEU A 200 -24.60 -15.36 24.34
N GLY A 201 -24.30 -16.64 24.60
CA GLY A 201 -25.17 -17.53 25.35
C GLY A 201 -25.20 -17.28 26.86
N VAL A 202 -24.21 -16.58 27.42
CA VAL A 202 -24.09 -16.34 28.87
C VAL A 202 -24.00 -14.87 29.26
N ALA A 203 -23.60 -13.99 28.34
CA ALA A 203 -23.43 -12.57 28.59
C ALA A 203 -24.79 -11.83 28.65
N THR A 204 -24.81 -10.72 29.39
CA THR A 204 -25.89 -9.73 29.28
C THR A 204 -25.58 -8.84 28.09
N TRP A 205 -26.49 -8.83 27.11
CA TRP A 205 -26.27 -8.09 25.87
C TRP A 205 -26.39 -6.58 26.11
N MET A 206 -25.65 -5.80 25.34
CA MET A 206 -25.84 -4.35 25.25
C MET A 206 -27.17 -4.04 24.59
N SER A 207 -27.69 -2.84 24.85
CA SER A 207 -28.85 -2.37 24.09
C SER A 207 -28.41 -2.09 22.65
N LEU A 208 -29.27 -2.32 21.66
CA LEU A 208 -28.94 -2.00 20.27
C LEU A 208 -28.54 -0.52 20.06
N PRO A 209 -29.18 0.47 20.70
CA PRO A 209 -28.71 1.85 20.63
C PRO A 209 -27.28 2.05 21.13
N ASP A 210 -26.89 1.39 22.23
CA ASP A 210 -25.52 1.45 22.74
C ASP A 210 -24.53 0.77 21.80
N LEU A 211 -24.86 -0.42 21.29
CA LEU A 211 -24.06 -1.13 20.29
C LEU A 211 -23.83 -0.26 19.04
N PHE A 212 -24.90 0.39 18.55
CA PHE A 212 -24.85 1.16 17.31
C PHE A 212 -24.17 2.52 17.48
N SER A 213 -24.18 3.09 18.68
CA SER A 213 -23.56 4.39 18.99
C SER A 213 -22.14 4.27 19.53
N MET A 214 -21.69 3.08 19.93
CA MET A 214 -20.36 2.85 20.45
C MET A 214 -19.31 3.28 19.44
N LYS A 215 -18.51 4.29 19.82
CA LYS A 215 -17.32 4.67 19.07
C LYS A 215 -16.31 3.54 19.19
N HIS A 216 -16.09 2.85 18.08
CA HIS A 216 -15.12 1.80 17.99
C HIS A 216 -14.13 2.13 16.89
N ASP A 217 -12.86 2.15 17.26
CA ASP A 217 -11.79 2.09 16.29
C ASP A 217 -11.58 0.61 15.95
N ALA A 218 -12.18 0.16 14.84
CA ALA A 218 -12.13 -1.19 14.27
C ALA A 218 -10.72 -1.80 14.23
N TYR A 219 -9.74 -0.91 14.26
CA TYR A 219 -8.35 -1.14 14.00
C TYR A 219 -7.49 -1.21 15.27
N ALA A 220 -7.99 -0.69 16.39
CA ALA A 220 -7.38 -0.85 17.70
C ALA A 220 -8.00 -2.09 18.34
N ARG A 221 -7.43 -3.28 18.06
CA ARG A 221 -7.88 -4.53 18.68
C ARG A 221 -7.57 -4.51 20.17
N ASN A 222 -8.45 -3.88 20.93
CA ASN A 222 -8.39 -3.80 22.37
C ASN A 222 -8.98 -5.09 22.94
N GLU A 223 -8.20 -5.84 23.71
CA GLU A 223 -8.70 -7.05 24.36
C GLU A 223 -9.21 -6.70 25.76
N GLY A 224 -10.53 -6.58 25.86
CA GLY A 224 -11.26 -6.45 27.11
C GLY A 224 -12.62 -7.15 27.01
N PRO A 225 -13.20 -7.62 28.13
CA PRO A 225 -14.45 -8.38 28.11
C PRO A 225 -15.63 -7.63 27.47
N HIS A 226 -15.69 -6.30 27.63
CA HIS A 226 -16.69 -5.45 26.96
C HIS A 226 -16.47 -5.40 25.43
N GLN A 227 -15.21 -5.43 24.99
CA GLN A 227 -14.86 -5.34 23.58
C GLN A 227 -15.11 -6.66 22.83
N THR A 228 -14.86 -7.80 23.48
CA THR A 228 -15.21 -9.11 22.92
C THR A 228 -16.73 -9.30 22.77
N LEU A 229 -17.53 -8.75 23.70
CA LEU A 229 -18.99 -8.74 23.58
C LEU A 229 -19.46 -7.85 22.43
N TYR A 230 -18.84 -6.69 22.25
CA TYR A 230 -19.12 -5.81 21.10
C TYR A 230 -18.93 -6.52 19.76
N TYR A 231 -17.85 -7.28 19.58
CA TYR A 231 -17.61 -8.07 18.36
C TYR A 231 -18.67 -9.17 18.18
N ALA A 232 -18.99 -9.89 19.25
CA ALA A 232 -19.99 -10.96 19.20
C ALA A 232 -21.39 -10.45 18.85
N GLU A 233 -21.83 -9.35 19.47
CA GLU A 233 -23.13 -8.74 19.18
C GLU A 233 -23.18 -8.14 17.77
N SER A 234 -22.11 -7.47 17.33
CA SER A 234 -21.98 -6.95 15.97
C SER A 234 -22.08 -8.06 14.92
N TRP A 235 -21.38 -9.18 15.14
CA TRP A 235 -21.43 -10.36 14.28
C TRP A 235 -22.85 -10.92 14.15
N ILE A 236 -23.56 -11.16 15.26
CA ILE A 236 -24.88 -11.78 15.21
C ILE A 236 -25.95 -10.85 14.67
N VAL A 237 -25.84 -9.53 14.92
CA VAL A 237 -26.71 -8.53 14.29
C VAL A 237 -26.53 -8.55 12.78
N LEU A 238 -25.29 -8.54 12.27
CA LEU A 238 -25.08 -8.63 10.83
C LEU A 238 -25.62 -9.94 10.27
N HIS A 239 -25.37 -11.06 10.95
CA HIS A 239 -25.86 -12.36 10.52
C HIS A 239 -27.39 -12.37 10.39
N TYR A 240 -28.11 -11.76 11.34
CA TYR A 240 -29.56 -11.56 11.25
C TYR A 240 -29.96 -10.68 10.04
N LEU A 241 -29.28 -9.54 9.84
CA LEU A 241 -29.58 -8.61 8.75
C LEU A 241 -29.36 -9.24 7.36
N LEU A 242 -28.31 -10.06 7.19
CA LEU A 242 -28.06 -10.81 5.97
C LEU A 242 -29.14 -11.87 5.73
N HIS A 243 -29.50 -12.63 6.77
CA HIS A 243 -30.53 -13.67 6.70
C HIS A 243 -31.90 -13.10 6.31
N GLU A 244 -32.31 -11.99 6.95
CA GLU A 244 -33.57 -11.32 6.68
C GLU A 244 -33.53 -10.41 5.43
N LYS A 245 -32.38 -10.34 4.74
CA LYS A 245 -32.15 -9.51 3.55
C LYS A 245 -32.43 -8.02 3.78
N ARG A 246 -32.07 -7.52 4.97
CA ARG A 246 -32.34 -6.15 5.45
C ARG A 246 -31.23 -5.12 5.16
N LEU A 247 -30.27 -5.44 4.29
CA LEU A 247 -29.20 -4.51 3.92
C LEU A 247 -29.69 -3.17 3.31
N PRO A 248 -30.77 -3.14 2.48
CA PRO A 248 -31.33 -1.87 2.00
C PRO A 248 -31.83 -0.96 3.13
N GLU A 249 -32.47 -1.53 4.14
CA GLU A 249 -32.90 -0.84 5.36
C GLU A 249 -31.69 -0.36 6.15
N THR A 250 -30.62 -1.16 6.25
CA THR A 250 -29.34 -0.73 6.86
C THR A 250 -28.74 0.47 6.12
N GLY A 251 -28.82 0.52 4.79
CA GLY A 251 -28.41 1.69 4.01
C GLY A 251 -29.23 2.94 4.35
N SER A 252 -30.55 2.77 4.52
CA SER A 252 -31.45 3.86 4.94
C SER A 252 -31.14 4.33 6.37
N TYR A 253 -30.80 3.40 7.26
CA TYR A 253 -30.33 3.70 8.61
C TYR A 253 -29.05 4.56 8.60
N PHE A 254 -28.05 4.22 7.76
CA PHE A 254 -26.84 5.02 7.66
C PHE A 254 -27.08 6.42 7.11
N ASP A 255 -27.97 6.60 6.14
CA ASP A 255 -28.32 7.94 5.66
C ASP A 255 -28.93 8.80 6.78
N LEU A 256 -29.84 8.22 7.58
CA LEU A 256 -30.45 8.90 8.71
C LEU A 256 -29.41 9.33 9.75
N VAL A 257 -28.49 8.44 10.13
CA VAL A 257 -27.54 8.73 11.21
C VAL A 257 -26.35 9.57 10.73
N LEU A 258 -25.75 9.23 9.60
CA LEU A 258 -24.49 9.83 9.14
C LEU A 258 -24.70 11.12 8.34
N ASN A 259 -25.77 11.21 7.55
CA ASN A 259 -26.03 12.40 6.72
C ASN A 259 -27.06 13.33 7.37
N GLN A 260 -28.14 12.77 7.91
CA GLN A 260 -29.24 13.56 8.50
C GLN A 260 -29.09 13.80 10.01
N HIS A 261 -28.11 13.17 10.67
CA HIS A 261 -27.84 13.31 12.10
C HIS A 261 -29.04 12.98 13.00
N VAL A 262 -29.88 12.05 12.56
CA VAL A 262 -31.01 11.53 13.35
C VAL A 262 -30.46 10.66 14.49
N PRO A 263 -30.97 10.80 15.74
CA PRO A 263 -30.57 9.95 16.84
C PRO A 263 -30.78 8.46 16.54
N VAL A 264 -29.85 7.61 16.99
CA VAL A 264 -29.79 6.18 16.66
C VAL A 264 -31.11 5.45 16.91
N GLU A 265 -31.78 5.73 18.03
CA GLU A 265 -33.06 5.08 18.40
C GLU A 265 -34.17 5.38 17.39
N GLU A 266 -34.30 6.63 16.99
CA GLU A 266 -35.27 7.09 16.00
C GLU A 266 -34.90 6.57 14.60
N ALA A 267 -33.61 6.53 14.27
CA ALA A 267 -33.12 6.00 13.01
C ALA A 267 -33.39 4.50 12.86
N ILE A 268 -33.20 3.70 13.93
CA ILE A 268 -33.56 2.27 13.96
C ILE A 268 -35.06 2.10 13.65
N GLN A 269 -35.90 2.88 14.33
CA GLN A 269 -37.35 2.79 14.14
C GLN A 269 -37.79 3.16 12.73
N LYS A 270 -37.24 4.23 12.16
CA LYS A 270 -37.55 4.69 10.81
C LYS A 270 -37.05 3.72 9.73
N ALA A 271 -35.85 3.18 9.88
CA ALA A 271 -35.23 2.33 8.87
C ALA A 271 -35.76 0.89 8.88
N TYR A 272 -35.87 0.27 10.05
CA TYR A 272 -36.24 -1.15 10.16
C TYR A 272 -37.73 -1.39 10.44
N GLY A 273 -38.50 -0.31 10.70
CA GLY A 273 -39.94 -0.38 10.95
C GLY A 273 -40.32 -0.98 12.31
N MET A 274 -39.39 -1.02 13.26
CA MET A 274 -39.57 -1.62 14.59
C MET A 274 -38.78 -0.85 15.65
N SER A 275 -39.24 -0.88 16.91
CA SER A 275 -38.48 -0.23 17.99
C SER A 275 -37.13 -0.94 18.24
N PRO A 276 -36.13 -0.25 18.83
CA PRO A 276 -34.85 -0.89 19.15
C PRO A 276 -35.00 -2.16 19.98
N ALA A 277 -35.90 -2.18 20.97
CA ALA A 277 -36.17 -3.36 21.79
C ALA A 277 -36.80 -4.52 20.98
N GLN A 278 -37.66 -4.22 20.00
CA GLN A 278 -38.23 -5.23 19.11
C GLN A 278 -37.17 -5.86 18.20
N LEU A 279 -36.28 -5.03 17.64
CA LEU A 279 -35.16 -5.51 16.82
C LEU A 279 -34.20 -6.37 17.65
N GLU A 280 -33.85 -5.93 18.86
CA GLU A 280 -32.98 -6.67 19.75
C GLU A 280 -33.55 -8.05 20.09
N GLN A 281 -34.85 -8.11 20.39
CA GLN A 281 -35.54 -9.36 20.66
C GLN A 281 -35.53 -10.28 19.43
N ALA A 282 -35.75 -9.74 18.22
CA ALA A 282 -35.71 -10.51 16.98
C ALA A 282 -34.31 -11.11 16.73
N VAL A 283 -33.23 -10.36 16.98
CA VAL A 283 -31.85 -10.86 16.85
C VAL A 283 -31.56 -11.95 17.89
N LYS A 284 -32.02 -11.79 19.14
CA LYS A 284 -31.85 -12.80 20.20
C LYS A 284 -32.60 -14.10 19.89
N GLU A 285 -33.84 -14.01 19.38
CA GLU A 285 -34.62 -15.16 18.94
C GLU A 285 -33.95 -15.88 17.77
N TYR A 286 -33.48 -15.11 16.78
CA TYR A 286 -32.70 -15.63 15.67
C TYR A 286 -31.46 -16.39 16.13
N PHE A 287 -30.65 -15.80 17.02
CA PHE A 287 -29.48 -16.44 17.61
C PHE A 287 -29.86 -17.75 18.31
N GLY A 288 -30.93 -17.75 19.10
CA GLY A 288 -31.42 -18.94 19.79
C GLY A 288 -31.74 -20.10 18.85
N ILE A 289 -32.33 -19.81 17.68
CA ILE A 289 -32.65 -20.79 16.63
C ILE A 289 -31.37 -21.30 15.95
N GLN A 290 -30.43 -20.41 15.62
CA GLN A 290 -29.24 -20.74 14.84
C GLN A 290 -28.06 -21.25 15.67
N LYS A 291 -28.11 -21.14 17.00
CA LYS A 291 -26.99 -21.42 17.92
C LYS A 291 -26.26 -22.72 17.61
N LYS A 292 -27.00 -23.81 17.35
CA LYS A 292 -26.40 -25.11 17.05
C LYS A 292 -25.65 -25.11 15.71
N THR A 293 -26.24 -24.52 14.67
CA THR A 293 -25.64 -24.41 13.34
C THR A 293 -24.36 -23.57 13.37
N LEU A 294 -24.40 -22.44 14.09
CA LEU A 294 -23.26 -21.53 14.24
C LEU A 294 -22.11 -22.16 15.04
N ALA A 295 -22.44 -22.94 16.07
CA ALA A 295 -21.47 -23.65 16.91
C ALA A 295 -20.88 -24.91 16.24
N SER A 296 -21.53 -25.47 15.21
CA SER A 296 -21.18 -26.77 14.63
C SER A 296 -20.29 -26.70 13.39
N GLY A 297 -19.55 -25.61 13.20
CA GLY A 297 -18.67 -25.40 12.03
C GLY A 297 -17.66 -26.51 11.72
N ASP A 298 -17.56 -27.54 12.60
CA ASP A 298 -16.64 -28.67 12.51
C ASP A 298 -17.27 -30.06 12.32
N SER A 299 -18.57 -30.20 12.01
CA SER A 299 -19.21 -31.54 11.94
C SER A 299 -20.00 -31.80 10.66
N ASN A 300 -19.29 -32.01 9.54
CA ASN A 300 -19.66 -33.03 8.54
C ASN A 300 -18.58 -33.23 7.47
N GLN A 301 -17.40 -33.70 7.88
CA GLN A 301 -16.69 -34.66 7.04
C GLN A 301 -17.25 -36.06 7.35
N ARG A 302 -17.78 -36.74 6.33
CA ARG A 302 -18.18 -38.18 6.26
C ARG A 302 -19.65 -38.59 6.48
N ALA A 303 -20.64 -37.84 6.02
CA ALA A 303 -21.95 -38.44 5.72
C ALA A 303 -22.28 -38.30 4.23
N ALA A 304 -22.49 -39.45 3.59
CA ALA A 304 -22.78 -39.59 2.18
C ALA A 304 -24.00 -38.76 1.76
N ALA A 305 -23.99 -38.35 0.50
CA ALA A 305 -25.08 -37.69 -0.19
C ALA A 305 -26.44 -38.37 0.09
N THR A 306 -27.34 -37.63 0.72
CA THR A 306 -28.79 -37.81 0.55
C THR A 306 -29.31 -36.62 -0.25
N PRO A 307 -29.74 -36.83 -1.52
CA PRO A 307 -30.41 -35.80 -2.28
C PRO A 307 -31.87 -35.77 -1.81
N ASN A 308 -32.20 -34.86 -0.91
CA ASN A 308 -33.52 -34.25 -0.71
C ASN A 308 -33.60 -33.59 0.68
N ALA A 309 -33.11 -32.35 0.77
CA ALA A 309 -33.53 -31.40 1.79
C ALA A 309 -33.53 -30.01 1.14
N SER A 310 -34.73 -29.53 0.81
CA SER A 310 -34.99 -28.18 0.32
C SER A 310 -34.78 -27.14 1.43
N THR A 311 -34.00 -26.11 1.12
CA THR A 311 -33.98 -24.76 1.75
C THR A 311 -33.85 -24.70 3.28
N MET A 312 -32.68 -25.08 3.80
CA MET A 312 -32.13 -24.52 5.04
C MET A 312 -30.70 -24.06 4.72
N GLU A 313 -30.47 -22.75 4.64
CA GLU A 313 -29.14 -22.15 4.50
C GLU A 313 -28.36 -22.35 5.81
N GLN A 314 -27.76 -23.52 5.92
CA GLN A 314 -26.54 -23.79 6.70
C GLN A 314 -25.48 -22.76 6.25
N ALA A 315 -24.61 -22.27 7.16
CA ALA A 315 -23.48 -21.36 6.89
C ALA A 315 -23.14 -21.26 5.40
N SER A 316 -23.42 -20.12 4.77
CA SER A 316 -23.62 -19.99 3.32
C SER A 316 -22.57 -20.77 2.53
N ARG A 317 -22.94 -21.97 2.07
CA ARG A 317 -22.07 -22.84 1.29
C ARG A 317 -22.25 -22.53 -0.19
N PHE A 318 -21.18 -22.16 -0.87
CA PHE A 318 -21.22 -21.90 -2.30
C PHE A 318 -19.98 -22.47 -2.99
N PRO A 319 -20.06 -22.79 -4.30
CA PRO A 319 -18.91 -23.28 -5.05
C PRO A 319 -17.79 -22.23 -5.05
N SER A 320 -16.54 -22.69 -5.06
CA SER A 320 -15.41 -21.76 -5.16
C SER A 320 -15.52 -20.90 -6.43
N PRO A 321 -15.42 -19.56 -6.34
CA PRO A 321 -15.62 -18.67 -7.47
C PRO A 321 -14.44 -18.67 -8.45
N ILE A 322 -13.26 -19.15 -8.02
CA ILE A 322 -12.06 -19.25 -8.83
C ILE A 322 -11.41 -20.62 -8.66
N SER A 323 -10.93 -21.21 -9.75
CA SER A 323 -10.15 -22.44 -9.73
C SER A 323 -8.65 -22.13 -9.67
N PRO A 324 -7.79 -23.05 -9.18
CA PRO A 324 -6.34 -22.84 -9.16
C PRO A 324 -5.70 -22.52 -10.53
N GLY A 325 -6.38 -22.85 -11.64
CA GLY A 325 -5.94 -22.54 -13.00
C GLY A 325 -6.31 -21.14 -13.50
N ASP A 326 -7.20 -20.43 -12.81
CA ASP A 326 -7.72 -19.12 -13.22
C ASP A 326 -6.82 -17.96 -12.75
N SER A 327 -5.99 -18.19 -11.74
CA SER A 327 -5.05 -17.19 -11.22
C SER A 327 -3.72 -17.25 -11.95
N ALA A 328 -3.37 -16.19 -12.68
CA ALA A 328 -2.05 -16.04 -13.27
C ALA A 328 -1.01 -15.81 -12.16
N ILE A 329 -0.36 -16.90 -11.71
CA ILE A 329 0.66 -16.84 -10.67
C ILE A 329 2.06 -16.99 -11.26
N THR A 330 2.90 -15.98 -11.05
CA THR A 330 4.31 -15.97 -11.43
C THR A 330 5.21 -16.19 -10.22
N VAL A 331 6.40 -16.75 -10.45
CA VAL A 331 7.36 -17.08 -9.38
C VAL A 331 8.72 -16.54 -9.78
N LYS A 332 9.31 -15.75 -8.89
CA LYS A 332 10.63 -15.16 -9.05
C LYS A 332 11.49 -15.55 -7.84
N PRO A 333 12.71 -16.06 -8.04
CA PRO A 333 13.64 -16.28 -6.93
C PRO A 333 14.11 -14.92 -6.38
N ILE A 334 14.25 -14.82 -5.06
CA ILE A 334 14.81 -13.63 -4.41
C ILE A 334 16.04 -14.00 -3.60
N SER A 335 16.96 -13.05 -3.45
CA SER A 335 18.17 -13.29 -2.66
C SER A 335 17.86 -13.25 -1.16
N GLU A 336 18.59 -14.02 -0.36
CA GLU A 336 18.41 -14.00 1.10
C GLU A 336 18.63 -12.60 1.72
N PRO A 337 19.64 -11.79 1.32
CA PRO A 337 19.78 -10.42 1.82
C PRO A 337 18.56 -9.53 1.50
N GLU A 338 17.99 -9.66 0.31
CA GLU A 338 16.79 -8.92 -0.11
C GLU A 338 15.55 -9.34 0.69
N ALA A 339 15.34 -10.65 0.86
CA ALA A 339 14.26 -11.16 1.71
C ALA A 339 14.39 -10.70 3.16
N ARG A 340 15.61 -10.70 3.70
CA ARG A 340 15.91 -10.19 5.05
C ARG A 340 15.67 -8.67 5.17
N ALA A 341 15.92 -7.89 4.13
CA ALA A 341 15.60 -6.46 4.13
C ALA A 341 14.06 -6.25 4.18
N LEU A 342 13.28 -6.98 3.39
CA LEU A 342 11.82 -6.93 3.43
C LEU A 342 11.26 -7.35 4.79
N TYR A 343 11.77 -8.45 5.34
CA TYR A 343 11.47 -8.90 6.69
C TYR A 343 11.75 -7.83 7.75
N ALA A 344 12.92 -7.20 7.68
CA ALA A 344 13.30 -6.14 8.61
C ALA A 344 12.44 -4.88 8.43
N GLY A 345 11.96 -4.57 7.22
CA GLY A 345 11.02 -3.47 7.00
C GLY A 345 9.68 -3.65 7.69
N ILE A 346 9.22 -4.90 7.85
CA ILE A 346 8.04 -5.21 8.67
C ILE A 346 8.38 -5.00 10.15
N GLN A 347 9.56 -5.44 10.61
CA GLN A 347 9.99 -5.22 12.00
C GLN A 347 10.11 -3.75 12.37
N VAL A 348 10.56 -2.88 11.46
CA VAL A 348 10.65 -1.43 11.69
C VAL A 348 9.27 -0.80 11.92
N ARG A 349 8.22 -1.32 11.27
CA ARG A 349 6.82 -0.89 11.44
C ARG A 349 6.18 -1.37 12.74
N ILE A 350 6.82 -2.31 13.45
CA ILE A 350 6.34 -2.84 14.73
C ILE A 350 7.17 -2.19 15.85
N PRO A 351 6.57 -1.33 16.71
CA PRO A 351 7.32 -0.57 17.70
C PRO A 351 8.27 -1.41 18.57
N GLU A 352 7.82 -2.59 19.01
CA GLU A 352 8.60 -3.48 19.88
C GLU A 352 9.73 -4.23 19.15
N ARG A 353 9.74 -4.19 17.80
CA ARG A 353 10.75 -4.84 16.95
C ARG A 353 11.62 -3.86 16.20
N ARG A 354 11.31 -2.55 16.26
CA ARG A 354 11.94 -1.54 15.42
C ARG A 354 13.46 -1.52 15.50
N GLU A 355 14.02 -1.56 16.71
CA GLU A 355 15.48 -1.55 16.92
C GLU A 355 16.19 -2.72 16.22
N VAL A 356 15.60 -3.92 16.28
CA VAL A 356 16.14 -5.12 15.62
C VAL A 356 16.05 -5.01 14.11
N GLY A 357 14.93 -4.48 13.60
CA GLY A 357 14.73 -4.19 12.18
C GLY A 357 15.79 -3.22 11.66
N LEU A 358 15.94 -2.06 12.31
CA LEU A 358 16.93 -1.04 11.93
C LEU A 358 18.36 -1.55 11.97
N LYS A 359 18.74 -2.30 13.01
CA LYS A 359 20.08 -2.91 13.06
C LYS A 359 20.33 -3.83 11.88
N THR A 360 19.32 -4.60 11.48
CA THR A 360 19.40 -5.50 10.33
C THR A 360 19.52 -4.72 9.01
N LEU A 361 18.69 -3.68 8.83
CA LEU A 361 18.71 -2.83 7.64
C LEU A 361 20.05 -2.11 7.47
N ASN A 362 20.54 -1.46 8.52
CA ASN A 362 21.84 -0.78 8.51
C ASN A 362 22.98 -1.72 8.13
N ALA A 363 22.97 -2.95 8.66
CA ALA A 363 23.96 -3.96 8.30
C ALA A 363 23.87 -4.37 6.81
N LEU A 364 22.65 -4.49 6.27
CA LEU A 364 22.42 -4.85 4.87
C LEU A 364 22.73 -3.70 3.89
N ALA A 365 22.50 -2.46 4.28
CA ALA A 365 22.84 -1.26 3.52
C ALA A 365 24.36 -1.04 3.44
N THR A 366 25.12 -1.43 4.46
CA THR A 366 26.57 -1.15 4.52
C THR A 366 27.46 -2.34 4.14
N THR A 367 26.90 -3.55 3.98
CA THR A 367 27.67 -4.74 3.63
C THR A 367 27.76 -4.93 2.11
N PRO A 368 28.96 -4.93 1.49
CA PRO A 368 29.11 -5.12 0.06
C PRO A 368 28.48 -6.43 -0.44
N THR A 369 27.60 -6.31 -1.43
CA THR A 369 26.96 -7.44 -2.11
C THR A 369 27.87 -8.06 -3.17
N SER A 370 27.47 -9.22 -3.69
CA SER A 370 28.16 -9.82 -4.84
C SER A 370 28.11 -8.95 -6.11
N ALA A 371 27.12 -8.07 -6.24
CA ALA A 371 27.04 -7.10 -7.33
C ALA A 371 28.08 -6.00 -7.13
N ASP A 372 28.21 -5.48 -5.92
CA ASP A 372 29.17 -4.44 -5.56
C ASP A 372 30.60 -4.93 -5.76
N GLN A 373 30.91 -6.14 -5.29
CA GLN A 373 32.23 -6.76 -5.49
C GLN A 373 32.56 -6.92 -6.99
N LYS A 374 31.58 -7.27 -7.82
CA LYS A 374 31.76 -7.36 -9.29
C LYS A 374 31.94 -5.98 -9.92
N ALA A 375 31.19 -4.97 -9.47
CA ALA A 375 31.32 -3.60 -9.94
C ALA A 375 32.70 -3.04 -9.55
N GLU A 376 33.13 -3.26 -8.32
CA GLU A 376 34.44 -2.88 -7.81
C GLU A 376 35.55 -3.56 -8.61
N GLN A 377 35.47 -4.88 -8.84
CA GLN A 377 36.44 -5.61 -9.68
C GLN A 377 36.48 -5.08 -11.11
N ARG A 378 35.34 -4.80 -11.73
CA ARG A 378 35.27 -4.20 -13.08
C ARG A 378 35.87 -2.81 -13.13
N GLN A 379 35.63 -2.01 -12.09
CA GLN A 379 36.27 -0.71 -11.94
C GLN A 379 37.77 -0.89 -11.71
N GLN A 380 38.25 -1.83 -10.88
CA GLN A 380 39.69 -2.07 -10.65
C GLN A 380 40.41 -2.46 -11.96
N VAL A 381 39.77 -3.26 -12.81
CA VAL A 381 40.29 -3.59 -14.15
C VAL A 381 40.35 -2.37 -15.08
N LYS A 382 39.40 -1.43 -14.96
CA LYS A 382 39.43 -0.15 -15.69
C LYS A 382 40.40 0.89 -15.08
N ARG A 383 40.74 0.78 -13.79
CA ARG A 383 41.52 1.72 -12.96
C ARG A 383 43.05 1.63 -13.11
N MET A 384 43.61 0.78 -13.97
CA MET A 384 45.07 0.76 -14.22
C MET A 384 45.51 2.04 -14.96
N GLY A 385 45.62 3.18 -14.25
CA GLY A 385 46.17 4.44 -14.76
C GLY A 385 45.69 5.77 -14.16
N GLU A 386 44.76 5.82 -13.19
CA GLU A 386 44.18 7.09 -12.67
C GLU A 386 44.24 7.22 -11.13
N ASP A 387 44.35 8.45 -10.62
CA ASP A 387 44.50 8.80 -9.20
C ASP A 387 43.22 8.52 -8.37
N ALA A 388 43.37 7.88 -7.21
CA ALA A 388 42.27 7.34 -6.41
C ALA A 388 41.46 8.38 -5.60
N GLU A 389 41.94 9.61 -5.44
CA GLU A 389 41.36 10.63 -4.54
C GLU A 389 40.26 11.50 -5.18
N GLN A 390 39.85 11.23 -6.42
CA GLN A 390 38.78 11.97 -7.14
C GLN A 390 37.56 11.12 -7.50
N LEU A 391 37.43 9.92 -6.93
CA LEU A 391 36.35 8.99 -7.27
C LEU A 391 35.07 9.30 -6.47
N PRO A 392 33.88 9.28 -7.10
CA PRO A 392 32.62 9.41 -6.37
C PRO A 392 32.41 8.20 -5.46
N ASP A 393 31.87 8.43 -4.26
CA ASP A 393 31.36 7.37 -3.39
C ASP A 393 30.30 6.59 -4.17
N ASN A 394 30.57 5.31 -4.44
CA ASN A 394 29.57 4.43 -5.03
C ASN A 394 28.74 3.86 -3.89
N ALA A 395 27.43 4.05 -3.95
CA ALA A 395 26.51 3.32 -3.09
C ALA A 395 26.79 1.80 -3.17
N ILE A 396 26.66 1.11 -2.04
CA ILE A 396 26.89 -0.34 -1.88
C ILE A 396 25.74 -0.94 -1.10
N GLY A 397 25.68 -2.26 -0.98
CA GLY A 397 24.70 -2.93 -0.11
C GLY A 397 23.41 -3.28 -0.81
N VAL A 398 22.39 -3.63 -0.02
CA VAL A 398 21.10 -4.08 -0.53
C VAL A 398 20.21 -2.87 -0.85
N PRO A 399 19.78 -2.65 -2.12
CA PRO A 399 18.99 -1.47 -2.50
C PRO A 399 17.69 -1.34 -1.69
N VAL A 400 17.01 -2.47 -1.45
CA VAL A 400 15.78 -2.53 -0.65
C VAL A 400 16.01 -2.09 0.81
N ALA A 401 17.22 -2.31 1.36
CA ALA A 401 17.53 -1.86 2.72
C ALA A 401 17.60 -0.33 2.80
N HIS A 402 18.32 0.31 1.87
CA HIS A 402 18.37 1.77 1.74
C HIS A 402 16.97 2.37 1.57
N ARG A 403 16.17 1.81 0.67
CA ARG A 403 14.78 2.24 0.48
C ARG A 403 13.94 2.21 1.77
N ILE A 404 14.06 1.15 2.58
CA ILE A 404 13.29 1.00 3.81
C ILE A 404 13.83 1.95 4.90
N LEU A 405 15.15 2.15 4.99
CA LEU A 405 15.75 3.15 5.88
C LEU A 405 15.28 4.56 5.51
N ALA A 406 15.26 4.89 4.22
CA ALA A 406 14.71 6.15 3.75
C ALA A 406 13.26 6.36 4.21
N TRP A 407 12.40 5.36 4.04
CA TRP A 407 11.02 5.43 4.53
C TRP A 407 10.97 5.68 6.03
N ASP A 408 11.74 4.96 6.84
CA ASP A 408 11.78 5.15 8.30
C ASP A 408 12.26 6.55 8.69
N HIS A 409 13.28 7.08 8.02
CA HIS A 409 13.73 8.46 8.21
C HIS A 409 12.64 9.49 7.87
N VAL A 410 11.87 9.26 6.79
CA VAL A 410 10.72 10.11 6.43
C VAL A 410 9.64 10.10 7.50
N GLU A 411 9.34 8.93 8.08
CA GLU A 411 8.38 8.80 9.19
C GLU A 411 8.82 9.57 10.45
N HIS A 412 10.13 9.74 10.66
CA HIS A 412 10.69 10.44 11.83
C HIS A 412 11.11 11.90 11.55
N GLY A 413 10.86 12.41 10.34
CA GLY A 413 11.23 13.78 9.95
C GLY A 413 12.73 14.00 9.73
N GLU A 414 13.50 12.92 9.58
CA GLU A 414 14.95 12.90 9.34
C GLU A 414 15.22 13.03 7.83
N PHE A 415 14.80 14.17 7.26
CA PHE A 415 14.71 14.31 5.80
C PHE A 415 16.06 14.28 5.08
N GLN A 416 17.16 14.70 5.71
CA GLN A 416 18.48 14.70 5.05
C GLN A 416 19.00 13.28 4.88
N GLU A 417 18.89 12.48 5.93
CA GLU A 417 19.19 11.06 5.97
C GLU A 417 18.30 10.31 4.97
N ALA A 418 17.00 10.61 4.94
CA ALA A 418 16.08 10.06 3.96
C ALA A 418 16.51 10.32 2.51
N PHE A 419 16.91 11.55 2.16
CA PHE A 419 17.37 11.86 0.80
C PHE A 419 18.69 11.16 0.45
N SER A 420 19.60 11.00 1.42
CA SER A 420 20.83 10.23 1.23
C SER A 420 20.52 8.78 0.91
N GLU A 421 19.68 8.14 1.73
CA GLU A 421 19.26 6.75 1.56
C GLU A 421 18.51 6.53 0.22
N LEU A 422 17.65 7.46 -0.19
CA LEU A 422 16.97 7.40 -1.50
C LEU A 422 17.94 7.56 -2.67
N SER A 423 18.95 8.42 -2.54
CA SER A 423 19.99 8.61 -3.55
C SER A 423 20.82 7.33 -3.72
N ASP A 424 21.19 6.68 -2.62
CA ASP A 424 21.92 5.41 -2.63
C ASP A 424 21.06 4.29 -3.23
N ALA A 425 19.80 4.17 -2.79
CA ALA A 425 18.86 3.22 -3.35
C ALA A 425 18.67 3.41 -4.86
N SER A 426 18.53 4.66 -5.33
CA SER A 426 18.36 4.98 -6.75
C SER A 426 19.61 4.69 -7.57
N SER A 427 20.80 4.83 -6.98
CA SER A 427 22.06 4.51 -7.64
C SER A 427 22.22 2.99 -7.80
N LEU A 428 21.71 2.21 -6.86
CA LEU A 428 21.77 0.75 -6.84
C LEU A 428 20.67 0.07 -7.68
N ASP A 429 19.43 0.55 -7.62
CA ASP A 429 18.31 0.06 -8.43
C ASP A 429 17.37 1.19 -8.90
N PRO A 430 17.69 1.89 -10.01
CA PRO A 430 16.90 3.02 -10.50
C PRO A 430 15.51 2.65 -11.04
N ARG A 431 15.16 1.36 -11.10
CA ARG A 431 13.87 0.88 -11.59
C ARG A 431 12.83 0.71 -10.48
N ASP A 432 13.24 0.79 -9.22
CA ASP A 432 12.33 0.64 -8.09
C ASP A 432 11.44 1.89 -7.93
N MET A 433 10.16 1.76 -8.31
CA MET A 433 9.19 2.86 -8.27
C MET A 433 8.88 3.33 -6.85
N TRP A 434 9.12 2.51 -5.83
CA TRP A 434 8.99 2.96 -4.44
C TRP A 434 9.95 4.09 -4.10
N ILE A 435 11.15 4.12 -4.70
CA ILE A 435 12.13 5.20 -4.47
C ILE A 435 11.56 6.54 -4.94
N ARG A 436 10.90 6.55 -6.11
CA ARG A 436 10.22 7.75 -6.64
C ARG A 436 9.07 8.18 -5.76
N TYR A 437 8.26 7.23 -5.30
CA TYR A 437 7.15 7.51 -4.40
C TYR A 437 7.61 8.10 -3.06
N TYR A 438 8.60 7.48 -2.41
CA TYR A 438 9.16 7.98 -1.15
C TYR A 438 9.89 9.30 -1.30
N LEU A 439 10.54 9.57 -2.44
CA LEU A 439 11.11 10.90 -2.73
C LEU A 439 10.03 11.98 -2.77
N CYS A 440 8.88 11.69 -3.37
CA CYS A 440 7.73 12.60 -3.40
C CYS A 440 7.17 12.84 -2.00
N ILE A 441 6.96 11.77 -1.21
CA ILE A 441 6.49 11.88 0.18
C ILE A 441 7.48 12.66 1.05
N ALA A 442 8.79 12.38 0.94
CA ALA A 442 9.83 13.07 1.69
C ALA A 442 9.82 14.58 1.42
N LYS A 443 9.70 14.99 0.15
CA LYS A 443 9.61 16.40 -0.24
C LYS A 443 8.34 17.07 0.30
N TYR A 444 7.21 16.37 0.21
CA TYR A 444 5.93 16.84 0.73
C TYR A 444 5.95 17.05 2.23
N ARG A 445 6.31 16.02 3.00
CA ARG A 445 6.38 16.10 4.46
C ARG A 445 7.43 17.10 4.94
N MET A 446 8.57 17.24 4.24
CA MET A 446 9.55 18.28 4.55
C MET A 446 8.98 19.68 4.34
N ALA A 447 8.25 19.91 3.25
CA ALA A 447 7.63 21.21 2.97
C ALA A 447 6.56 21.55 4.02
N GLN A 448 5.73 20.59 4.43
CA GLN A 448 4.78 20.75 5.51
C GLN A 448 5.47 21.07 6.85
N ALA A 449 6.47 20.29 7.24
CA ALA A 449 7.18 20.49 8.50
C ALA A 449 7.90 21.85 8.57
N LYS A 450 8.48 22.30 7.44
CA LYS A 450 9.19 23.59 7.36
C LYS A 450 8.29 24.77 7.03
N HIS A 451 7.00 24.56 6.77
CA HIS A 451 6.07 25.58 6.27
C HIS A 451 6.67 26.33 5.06
N SER A 452 7.38 25.60 4.20
CA SER A 452 8.18 26.16 3.11
C SER A 452 7.61 25.80 1.75
N GLU A 453 8.04 26.52 0.72
CA GLU A 453 7.65 26.20 -0.63
C GLU A 453 8.11 24.80 -1.08
N MET A 454 7.25 24.10 -1.82
CA MET A 454 7.59 22.80 -2.37
C MET A 454 8.49 22.97 -3.60
N MET A 455 9.71 22.43 -3.54
CA MET A 455 10.66 22.45 -4.65
C MET A 455 10.48 21.24 -5.57
N GLY A 456 10.65 21.44 -6.88
CA GLY A 456 10.69 20.35 -7.86
C GLY A 456 9.31 19.75 -8.21
N LEU A 457 8.24 20.55 -8.15
CA LEU A 457 6.86 20.15 -8.49
C LEU A 457 6.75 19.43 -9.84
N ALA A 458 7.45 19.89 -10.87
CA ALA A 458 7.45 19.26 -12.19
C ALA A 458 7.97 17.81 -12.14
N ASN A 459 9.09 17.58 -11.45
CA ASN A 459 9.67 16.24 -11.30
C ASN A 459 8.75 15.35 -10.46
N MET A 460 8.17 15.89 -9.40
CA MET A 460 7.20 15.18 -8.55
C MET A 460 5.98 14.71 -9.35
N MET A 461 5.41 15.55 -10.22
CA MET A 461 4.29 15.16 -11.07
C MET A 461 4.68 14.04 -12.06
N ILE A 462 5.90 14.07 -12.60
CA ILE A 462 6.41 13.01 -13.50
C ILE A 462 6.59 11.69 -12.74
N ASP A 463 7.21 11.76 -11.57
CA ASP A 463 7.47 10.60 -10.74
C ASP A 463 6.16 9.95 -10.27
N LEU A 464 5.18 10.74 -9.83
CA LEU A 464 3.88 10.24 -9.41
C LEU A 464 3.08 9.61 -10.55
N LYS A 465 3.15 10.17 -11.76
CA LYS A 465 2.57 9.52 -12.95
C LYS A 465 3.20 8.17 -13.22
N GLY A 466 4.53 8.05 -13.13
CA GLY A 466 5.23 6.77 -13.25
C GLY A 466 4.83 5.76 -12.16
N VAL A 467 4.62 6.22 -10.93
CA VAL A 467 4.13 5.39 -9.82
C VAL A 467 2.69 4.91 -10.10
N ILE A 468 1.81 5.78 -10.62
CA ILE A 468 0.45 5.44 -10.99
C ILE A 468 0.43 4.45 -12.17
N GLU A 469 1.29 4.61 -13.17
CA GLU A 469 1.42 3.64 -14.26
C GLU A 469 1.88 2.25 -13.75
N TRP A 470 2.75 2.23 -12.73
CA TRP A 470 3.23 1.00 -12.10
C TRP A 470 2.19 0.35 -11.18
N TYR A 471 1.46 1.14 -10.39
CA TYR A 471 0.39 0.69 -9.51
C TYR A 471 -0.83 1.62 -9.64
N PRO A 472 -1.75 1.33 -10.59
CA PRO A 472 -2.87 2.21 -10.93
C PRO A 472 -3.89 2.47 -9.83
N GLU A 473 -3.88 1.66 -8.77
CA GLU A 473 -4.78 1.82 -7.63
C GLU A 473 -4.13 2.58 -6.46
N MET A 474 -2.92 3.14 -6.59
CA MET A 474 -2.21 3.79 -5.47
C MET A 474 -2.86 5.13 -5.11
N ALA A 475 -3.86 5.13 -4.23
CA ALA A 475 -4.64 6.33 -3.92
C ALA A 475 -3.76 7.49 -3.40
N GLY A 476 -2.76 7.19 -2.58
CA GLY A 476 -1.80 8.19 -2.09
C GLY A 476 -0.97 8.85 -3.18
N ALA A 477 -0.72 8.18 -4.32
CA ALA A 477 -0.03 8.78 -5.45
C ALA A 477 -0.94 9.77 -6.21
N TYR A 478 -2.24 9.47 -6.33
CA TYR A 478 -3.22 10.39 -6.92
C TYR A 478 -3.43 11.62 -6.05
N ASP A 479 -3.60 11.44 -4.73
CA ASP A 479 -3.73 12.53 -3.76
C ASP A 479 -2.52 13.47 -3.83
N LEU A 480 -1.32 12.90 -3.78
CA LEU A 480 -0.10 13.71 -3.83
C LEU A 480 0.11 14.40 -5.19
N LEU A 481 -0.39 13.79 -6.28
CA LEU A 481 -0.40 14.41 -7.61
C LEU A 481 -1.44 15.53 -7.70
N ALA A 482 -2.59 15.38 -7.06
CA ALA A 482 -3.63 16.40 -6.96
C ALA A 482 -3.10 17.61 -6.18
N PHE A 483 -2.43 17.37 -5.06
CA PHE A 483 -1.73 18.39 -4.29
C PHE A 483 -0.71 19.15 -5.15
N ALA A 484 0.18 18.43 -5.86
CA ALA A 484 1.17 19.04 -6.73
C ALA A 484 0.55 19.88 -7.85
N ARG A 485 -0.54 19.41 -8.48
CA ARG A 485 -1.32 20.13 -9.49
C ARG A 485 -2.02 21.38 -8.92
N ASN A 486 -2.52 21.30 -7.69
CA ASN A 486 -3.17 22.43 -7.03
C ASN A 486 -2.17 23.58 -6.81
N ILE A 487 -1.00 23.26 -6.26
CA ILE A 487 0.11 24.21 -6.08
C ILE A 487 0.64 24.71 -7.42
N GLY A 488 0.75 23.83 -8.42
CA GLY A 488 1.18 24.18 -9.78
C GLY A 488 0.26 25.17 -10.51
N GLY A 489 -0.91 25.49 -9.95
CA GLY A 489 -1.85 26.45 -10.51
C GLY A 489 -2.88 25.84 -11.45
N THR A 490 -3.08 24.52 -11.41
CA THR A 490 -4.09 23.79 -12.19
C THR A 490 -5.14 23.14 -11.27
N PRO A 491 -5.95 23.91 -10.53
CA PRO A 491 -6.90 23.37 -9.56
C PRO A 491 -8.04 22.54 -10.18
N SER A 492 -8.34 22.72 -11.47
CA SER A 492 -9.33 21.89 -12.18
C SER A 492 -8.86 20.46 -12.42
N THR A 493 -7.58 20.26 -12.78
CA THR A 493 -7.00 18.92 -12.95
C THR A 493 -6.73 18.30 -11.58
N ALA A 494 -6.29 19.09 -10.61
CA ALA A 494 -6.18 18.67 -9.21
C ALA A 494 -7.51 18.10 -8.71
N LEU A 495 -8.63 18.81 -8.93
CA LEU A 495 -9.96 18.37 -8.53
C LEU A 495 -10.36 17.00 -9.10
N GLN A 496 -10.01 16.72 -10.35
CA GLN A 496 -10.29 15.42 -10.96
C GLN A 496 -9.41 14.33 -10.34
N THR A 497 -8.12 14.61 -10.19
CA THR A 497 -7.13 13.68 -9.62
C THR A 497 -7.48 13.30 -8.18
N GLU A 498 -7.90 14.28 -7.38
CA GLU A 498 -8.32 14.08 -5.99
C GLU A 498 -9.56 13.18 -5.89
N ARG A 499 -10.51 13.34 -6.82
CA ARG A 499 -11.69 12.48 -6.88
C ARG A 499 -11.34 11.04 -7.25
N GLU A 500 -10.27 10.82 -8.01
CA GLU A 500 -9.76 9.48 -8.29
C GLU A 500 -9.18 8.84 -7.02
N ALA A 501 -8.39 9.60 -6.24
CA ALA A 501 -7.90 9.15 -4.92
C ALA A 501 -9.05 8.78 -3.97
N MET A 502 -10.07 9.63 -3.87
CA MET A 502 -11.27 9.36 -3.06
C MET A 502 -12.10 8.18 -3.59
N GLY A 503 -12.10 7.94 -4.91
CA GLY A 503 -12.76 6.77 -5.50
C GLY A 503 -12.08 5.46 -5.12
N LEU A 504 -10.76 5.48 -4.95
CA LEU A 504 -9.94 4.35 -4.53
C LEU A 504 -10.00 4.12 -3.01
N SER A 505 -10.03 5.20 -2.21
CA SER A 505 -10.08 5.17 -0.74
C SER A 505 -11.16 6.13 -0.19
N PRO A 506 -12.45 5.75 -0.25
CA PRO A 506 -13.58 6.64 0.06
C PRO A 506 -13.71 7.04 1.53
N ARG A 507 -12.95 6.38 2.42
CA ARG A 507 -12.95 6.63 3.86
C ARG A 507 -11.74 7.43 4.33
N ASN A 508 -10.80 7.81 3.46
CA ASN A 508 -9.64 8.59 3.87
C ASN A 508 -10.03 10.07 4.04
N GLU A 509 -9.96 10.57 5.28
CA GLU A 509 -10.32 11.94 5.61
C GLU A 509 -9.28 12.97 5.14
N GLU A 510 -8.02 12.55 4.96
CA GLU A 510 -6.96 13.40 4.38
C GLU A 510 -7.32 13.85 2.95
N TYR A 511 -7.88 12.95 2.15
CA TYR A 511 -8.30 13.24 0.77
C TYR A 511 -9.49 14.22 0.74
N ILE A 512 -10.39 14.11 1.74
CA ILE A 512 -11.48 15.08 1.91
C ILE A 512 -10.91 16.46 2.28
N TYR A 513 -9.86 16.50 3.10
CA TYR A 513 -9.17 17.73 3.47
C TYR A 513 -8.49 18.38 2.25
N HIS A 514 -7.69 17.65 1.47
CA HIS A 514 -7.08 18.17 0.25
C HIS A 514 -8.11 18.61 -0.80
N LEU A 515 -9.23 17.90 -0.93
CA LEU A 515 -10.35 18.35 -1.77
C LEU A 515 -10.92 19.71 -1.31
N ALA A 516 -11.00 19.95 0.00
CA ALA A 516 -11.41 21.25 0.53
C ALA A 516 -10.41 22.36 0.17
N GLU A 517 -9.10 22.09 0.27
CA GLU A 517 -8.04 23.00 -0.17
C GLU A 517 -8.15 23.34 -1.67
N ILE A 518 -8.40 22.34 -2.52
CA ILE A 518 -8.61 22.54 -3.96
C ILE A 518 -9.85 23.40 -4.23
N TYR A 519 -10.94 23.20 -3.47
CA TYR A 519 -12.13 24.05 -3.58
C TYR A 519 -11.88 25.49 -3.14
N ILE A 520 -11.10 25.72 -2.08
CA ILE A 520 -10.67 27.04 -1.64
C ILE A 520 -9.85 27.73 -2.74
N ALA A 521 -8.85 27.05 -3.29
CA ALA A 521 -8.03 27.55 -4.41
C ALA A 521 -8.89 27.88 -5.65
N SER A 522 -9.95 27.10 -5.87
CA SER A 522 -10.94 27.33 -6.93
C SER A 522 -11.99 28.39 -6.60
N LYS A 523 -11.93 29.04 -5.43
CA LYS A 523 -12.93 29.99 -4.90
C LYS A 523 -14.34 29.40 -4.76
N LYS A 524 -14.45 28.08 -4.61
CA LYS A 524 -15.71 27.34 -4.39
C LYS A 524 -15.99 27.21 -2.88
N TRP A 525 -16.18 28.35 -2.23
CA TRP A 525 -16.26 28.47 -0.76
C TRP A 525 -17.33 27.60 -0.12
N ASP A 526 -18.52 27.53 -0.71
CA ASP A 526 -19.64 26.79 -0.11
C ASP A 526 -19.38 25.27 -0.14
N ALA A 527 -18.75 24.78 -1.22
CA ALA A 527 -18.36 23.38 -1.32
C ALA A 527 -17.22 23.04 -0.34
N ALA A 528 -16.22 23.91 -0.20
CA ALA A 528 -15.16 23.74 0.79
C ALA A 528 -15.73 23.72 2.23
N ASN A 529 -16.59 24.68 2.58
CA ASN A 529 -17.20 24.76 3.90
C ASN A 529 -18.03 23.52 4.24
N ALA A 530 -18.72 22.93 3.28
CA ALA A 530 -19.46 21.68 3.49
C ALA A 530 -18.52 20.51 3.86
N LEU A 531 -17.37 20.39 3.19
CA LEU A 531 -16.38 19.37 3.51
C LEU A 531 -15.71 19.63 4.88
N LEU A 532 -15.32 20.86 5.16
CA LEU A 532 -14.70 21.23 6.44
C LEU A 532 -15.65 21.04 7.62
N ALA A 533 -16.95 21.34 7.46
CA ALA A 533 -17.96 21.09 8.48
C ALA A 533 -18.06 19.59 8.81
N ARG A 534 -17.96 18.72 7.81
CA ARG A 534 -17.92 17.27 7.99
C ARG A 534 -16.63 16.82 8.69
N LEU A 535 -15.47 17.34 8.30
CA LEU A 535 -14.20 16.98 8.94
C LEU A 535 -14.14 17.39 10.42
N LYS A 536 -14.82 18.47 10.80
CA LYS A 536 -14.95 18.89 12.20
C LYS A 536 -15.74 17.91 13.09
N THR A 537 -16.44 16.94 12.49
CA THR A 537 -17.11 15.86 13.24
C THR A 537 -16.29 14.57 13.31
N SER A 538 -15.06 14.57 12.78
CA SER A 538 -14.17 13.40 12.81
C SER A 538 -13.86 12.96 14.24
N SER A 539 -13.56 11.67 14.39
CA SER A 539 -13.00 11.12 15.63
C SER A 539 -11.52 11.43 15.81
N ASP A 540 -10.80 11.84 14.76
CA ASP A 540 -9.38 12.21 14.82
C ASP A 540 -9.23 13.69 15.21
N PRO A 541 -8.66 14.00 16.39
CA PRO A 541 -8.43 15.38 16.83
C PRO A 541 -7.54 16.19 15.88
N LYS A 542 -6.61 15.54 15.15
CA LYS A 542 -5.73 16.22 14.19
C LYS A 542 -6.52 16.73 13.00
N VAL A 543 -7.37 15.88 12.44
CA VAL A 543 -8.27 16.24 11.33
C VAL A 543 -9.20 17.38 11.72
N VAL A 544 -9.78 17.33 12.93
CA VAL A 544 -10.63 18.41 13.46
C VAL A 544 -9.86 19.73 13.58
N ALA A 545 -8.62 19.70 14.07
CA ALA A 545 -7.78 20.87 14.20
C ALA A 545 -7.45 21.48 12.82
N GLN A 546 -6.98 20.66 11.88
CA GLN A 546 -6.65 21.08 10.51
C GLN A 546 -7.86 21.68 9.79
N ALA A 547 -9.03 21.02 9.86
CA ALA A 547 -10.25 21.52 9.23
C ALA A 547 -10.76 22.82 9.87
N THR A 548 -10.47 23.05 11.15
CA THR A 548 -10.80 24.30 11.84
C THR A 548 -9.92 25.43 11.35
N GLU A 549 -8.61 25.22 11.36
CA GLU A 549 -7.63 26.20 10.89
C GLU A 549 -7.86 26.58 9.42
N LEU A 550 -8.01 25.59 8.53
CA LEU A 550 -8.24 25.83 7.11
C LEU A 550 -9.55 26.61 6.87
N GLY A 551 -10.59 26.37 7.67
CA GLY A 551 -11.84 27.12 7.59
C GLY A 551 -11.70 28.60 7.98
N GLU A 552 -10.87 28.90 8.98
CA GLU A 552 -10.57 30.28 9.39
C GLU A 552 -9.74 31.01 8.34
N GLN A 553 -8.75 30.33 7.77
CA GLN A 553 -7.93 30.84 6.66
C GLN A 553 -8.80 31.14 5.43
N ALA A 554 -9.65 30.20 5.02
CA ALA A 554 -10.57 30.37 3.90
C ALA A 554 -11.56 31.53 4.10
N GLY A 555 -12.08 31.69 5.33
CA GLY A 555 -12.96 32.81 5.68
C GLY A 555 -12.24 34.16 5.58
N SER A 556 -10.98 34.21 6.00
CA SER A 556 -10.12 35.39 5.90
C SER A 556 -9.78 35.72 4.44
N GLU A 557 -9.42 34.72 3.63
CA GLU A 557 -9.15 34.90 2.20
C GLU A 557 -10.39 35.38 1.44
N ARG A 558 -11.58 34.81 1.73
CA ARG A 558 -12.84 35.25 1.14
C ARG A 558 -13.15 36.71 1.48
N LYS A 559 -12.83 37.16 2.70
CA LYS A 559 -13.16 38.50 3.19
C LYS A 559 -12.15 39.56 2.74
N TYR A 560 -10.86 39.23 2.72
CA TYR A 560 -9.76 40.19 2.51
C TYR A 560 -8.96 39.97 1.21
N GLY A 561 -9.18 38.87 0.49
CA GLY A 561 -8.53 38.56 -0.79
C GLY A 561 -7.07 38.12 -0.69
N ILE A 562 -6.58 37.85 0.52
CA ILE A 562 -5.20 37.43 0.81
C ILE A 562 -5.28 36.15 1.66
N PRO A 563 -4.63 35.04 1.25
CA PRO A 563 -4.41 33.91 2.12
C PRO A 563 -3.42 34.33 3.22
N VAL A 564 -3.88 34.29 4.47
CA VAL A 564 -3.10 34.65 5.65
C VAL A 564 -2.83 33.36 6.41
N ALA A 565 -1.56 33.01 6.60
CA ALA A 565 -1.16 31.87 7.41
C ALA A 565 -1.47 32.12 8.89
N ALA A 566 -1.49 31.07 9.72
CA ALA A 566 -1.82 31.15 11.15
C ALA A 566 -0.89 32.09 11.96
N ASP A 567 0.29 32.44 11.42
CA ASP A 567 1.24 33.39 12.01
C ASP A 567 1.08 34.83 11.50
N GLY A 568 0.08 35.12 10.67
CA GLY A 568 -0.17 36.45 10.11
C GLY A 568 0.67 36.80 8.88
N THR A 569 1.47 35.87 8.34
CA THR A 569 2.22 36.08 7.10
C THR A 569 1.38 35.76 5.87
N ALA A 570 1.62 36.48 4.77
CA ALA A 570 0.96 36.19 3.49
C ALA A 570 1.51 34.87 2.93
N SER A 571 0.64 33.90 2.66
CA SER A 571 1.06 32.65 2.02
C SER A 571 1.65 32.97 0.63
N PRO A 572 2.83 32.45 0.27
CA PRO A 572 3.40 32.71 -1.04
C PRO A 572 2.46 32.23 -2.15
N LYS A 573 2.04 33.16 -3.01
CA LYS A 573 1.32 32.82 -4.25
C LYS A 573 2.34 32.31 -5.25
N TYR A 574 2.29 31.01 -5.53
CA TYR A 574 3.02 30.43 -6.64
C TYR A 574 2.55 31.04 -7.95
N ALA A 575 3.50 31.45 -8.80
CA ALA A 575 3.19 31.66 -10.20
C ALA A 575 2.83 30.29 -10.81
N PRO A 576 1.76 30.19 -11.62
CA PRO A 576 1.38 28.92 -12.26
C PRO A 576 2.59 28.37 -13.02
N GLN A 577 3.14 27.24 -12.57
CA GLN A 577 4.19 26.54 -13.28
C GLN A 577 3.52 25.46 -14.10
N LYS A 578 3.34 25.72 -15.40
CA LYS A 578 2.89 24.67 -16.32
C LYS A 578 3.95 23.59 -16.36
N SER A 579 3.60 22.37 -15.96
CA SER A 579 4.40 21.19 -16.25
C SER A 579 4.54 21.06 -17.78
N PRO A 580 5.67 20.56 -18.29
CA PRO A 580 5.77 20.14 -19.69
C PRO A 580 4.63 19.20 -20.10
N PHE A 581 4.08 18.44 -19.14
CA PHE A 581 2.94 17.55 -19.35
C PHE A 581 1.58 18.24 -19.25
N ASP A 582 1.44 19.36 -18.53
CA ASP A 582 0.20 20.15 -18.59
C ASP A 582 0.06 20.80 -19.97
N ALA A 583 1.18 21.18 -20.59
CA ALA A 583 1.20 21.61 -21.98
C ALA A 583 0.85 20.47 -22.94
N LEU A 584 1.29 19.23 -22.66
CA LEU A 584 0.97 18.06 -23.48
C LEU A 584 -0.46 17.56 -23.28
N GLU A 585 -0.99 17.52 -22.05
CA GLU A 585 -2.38 17.18 -21.73
C GLU A 585 -3.34 18.27 -22.25
N GLU A 586 -2.97 19.55 -22.12
CA GLU A 586 -3.70 20.63 -22.79
C GLU A 586 -3.61 20.50 -24.33
N GLU A 587 -2.46 20.11 -24.89
CA GLU A 587 -2.32 19.86 -26.32
C GLU A 587 -3.11 18.65 -26.78
N GLU A 588 -3.18 17.58 -26.00
CA GLU A 588 -3.91 16.35 -26.29
C GLU A 588 -5.41 16.59 -26.20
N ALA A 589 -5.87 17.25 -25.13
CA ALA A 589 -7.25 17.73 -25.03
C ALA A 589 -7.60 18.75 -26.12
N LYS A 590 -6.66 19.62 -26.53
CA LYS A 590 -6.83 20.51 -27.69
C LYS A 590 -6.81 19.75 -29.01
N ARG A 591 -6.04 18.67 -29.16
CA ARG A 591 -6.00 17.81 -30.35
C ARG A 591 -7.29 17.02 -30.46
N GLU A 592 -7.81 16.46 -29.37
CA GLU A 592 -9.12 15.80 -29.32
C GLU A 592 -10.27 16.78 -29.58
N ALA A 593 -10.16 18.03 -29.10
CA ALA A 593 -11.12 19.09 -29.38
C ALA A 593 -11.00 19.65 -30.81
N ALA A 594 -9.79 19.68 -31.38
CA ALA A 594 -9.50 20.13 -32.74
C ALA A 594 -9.84 19.04 -33.79
N GLU A 595 -9.70 17.77 -33.45
CA GLU A 595 -10.21 16.65 -34.26
C GLU A 595 -11.74 16.66 -34.34
N LYS A 596 -12.42 17.23 -33.34
CA LYS A 596 -13.86 17.49 -33.38
C LYS A 596 -14.25 18.78 -34.12
N ASN A 597 -13.33 19.71 -34.31
CA ASN A 597 -13.58 21.01 -34.95
C ASN A 597 -12.39 21.41 -35.83
N ASN A 598 -12.40 20.95 -37.08
CA ASN A 598 -11.37 21.31 -38.05
C ASN A 598 -11.27 22.83 -38.27
N GLY A 599 -10.04 23.35 -38.16
CA GLY A 599 -9.50 24.40 -39.03
C GLY A 599 -9.33 25.80 -38.44
N ALA A 600 -8.20 26.05 -37.75
CA ALA A 600 -7.46 27.33 -37.81
C ALA A 600 -6.11 27.23 -37.06
N GLU A 601 -5.00 27.35 -37.80
CA GLU A 601 -3.65 27.53 -37.24
C GLU A 601 -3.45 28.94 -36.66
N MET A 602 -2.79 29.02 -35.50
CA MET A 602 -2.14 30.24 -35.00
C MET A 602 -0.62 30.02 -34.88
N PRO A 603 0.20 31.08 -35.00
CA PRO A 603 1.61 30.97 -35.36
C PRO A 603 2.49 30.61 -34.15
N GLY A 604 2.88 29.34 -34.08
CA GLY A 604 3.98 28.87 -33.23
C GLY A 604 5.30 28.81 -34.03
N ASP A 605 6.43 28.90 -33.33
CA ASP A 605 7.76 28.70 -33.92
C ASP A 605 7.92 27.26 -34.45
N ASN A 606 7.63 27.09 -35.75
CA ASN A 606 7.62 25.84 -36.53
C ASN A 606 9.01 25.24 -36.79
N ARG A 607 10.07 25.71 -36.11
CA ARG A 607 11.40 25.08 -36.23
C ARG A 607 11.36 23.68 -35.61
N VAL A 608 11.64 22.68 -36.45
CA VAL A 608 11.74 21.26 -36.06
C VAL A 608 12.87 21.07 -35.05
N THR A 609 12.54 20.48 -33.90
CA THR A 609 13.53 20.11 -32.87
C THR A 609 14.48 19.05 -33.42
N LYS A 610 15.79 19.30 -33.27
CA LYS A 610 16.86 18.39 -33.63
C LYS A 610 17.53 17.83 -32.38
N PHE A 611 18.04 16.62 -32.53
CA PHE A 611 18.70 15.88 -31.48
C PHE A 611 20.21 15.82 -31.74
N ILE A 612 21.03 15.94 -30.69
CA ILE A 612 22.47 15.74 -30.77
C ILE A 612 23.01 15.14 -29.48
N SER A 613 23.95 14.20 -29.61
CA SER A 613 24.74 13.68 -28.49
C SER A 613 26.18 14.17 -28.63
N GLY A 614 26.79 14.54 -27.52
CA GLY A 614 28.11 15.16 -27.52
C GLY A 614 28.65 15.42 -26.12
N ARG A 615 29.68 16.25 -26.05
CA ARG A 615 30.35 16.62 -24.81
C ARG A 615 30.15 18.10 -24.52
N LEU A 616 29.61 18.42 -23.36
CA LEU A 616 29.45 19.78 -22.87
C LEU A 616 30.82 20.36 -22.49
N LEU A 617 31.27 21.38 -23.20
CA LEU A 617 32.58 22.00 -23.00
C LEU A 617 32.53 23.09 -21.93
N ALA A 618 31.50 23.93 -21.96
CA ALA A 618 31.32 25.04 -21.04
C ALA A 618 29.86 25.53 -21.03
N VAL A 619 29.49 26.15 -19.91
CA VAL A 619 28.23 26.86 -19.71
C VAL A 619 28.55 28.30 -19.34
N ASP A 620 28.03 29.26 -20.09
CA ASP A 620 28.16 30.69 -19.82
C ASP A 620 26.84 31.23 -19.27
N CYS A 621 26.85 31.64 -18.00
CA CYS A 621 25.70 32.22 -17.29
C CYS A 621 25.85 33.72 -17.05
N SER A 622 26.72 34.41 -17.79
CA SER A 622 27.00 35.84 -17.59
C SER A 622 25.76 36.75 -17.73
N ASN A 623 24.67 36.24 -18.34
CA ASN A 623 23.40 36.94 -18.53
C ASN A 623 22.22 36.23 -17.85
N SER A 624 22.33 35.93 -16.55
CA SER A 624 21.25 35.27 -15.78
C SER A 624 19.90 36.01 -15.92
N PRO A 625 18.78 35.30 -16.14
CA PRO A 625 18.60 33.84 -16.10
C PRO A 625 18.92 33.09 -17.41
N ALA A 626 19.44 33.76 -18.43
CA ALA A 626 19.87 33.09 -19.67
C ALA A 626 21.24 32.42 -19.51
N ALA A 627 21.42 31.30 -20.19
CA ALA A 627 22.71 30.62 -20.28
C ALA A 627 23.02 30.19 -21.71
N VAL A 628 24.31 30.09 -22.06
CA VAL A 628 24.75 29.57 -23.35
C VAL A 628 25.64 28.34 -23.12
N LEU A 629 25.22 27.20 -23.64
CA LEU A 629 25.94 25.93 -23.53
C LEU A 629 26.75 25.71 -24.80
N THR A 630 28.02 25.36 -24.66
CA THR A 630 28.87 24.97 -25.80
C THR A 630 29.03 23.45 -25.81
N VAL A 631 28.44 22.79 -26.80
CA VAL A 631 28.44 21.33 -26.92
C VAL A 631 29.27 20.91 -28.13
N SER A 632 30.25 20.04 -27.92
CA SER A 632 31.06 19.43 -28.98
C SER A 632 30.44 18.11 -29.44
N SER A 633 30.21 17.96 -30.74
CA SER A 633 29.70 16.73 -31.34
C SER A 633 30.58 16.29 -32.51
N GLY A 634 30.32 15.10 -33.07
CA GLY A 634 30.97 14.63 -34.31
C GLY A 634 30.77 15.56 -35.52
N THR A 635 29.82 16.50 -35.46
CA THR A 635 29.54 17.50 -36.52
C THR A 635 30.14 18.88 -36.24
N GLY A 636 30.85 19.06 -35.11
CA GLY A 636 31.47 20.30 -34.66
C GLY A 636 30.88 20.83 -33.35
N GLN A 637 31.32 22.03 -32.95
CA GLN A 637 30.85 22.73 -31.75
C GLN A 637 29.58 23.53 -32.03
N LEU A 638 28.59 23.40 -31.15
CA LEU A 638 27.30 24.09 -31.22
C LEU A 638 27.10 24.95 -29.97
N LYS A 639 26.64 26.19 -30.14
CA LYS A 639 26.26 27.07 -29.03
C LYS A 639 24.73 27.06 -28.87
N LEU A 640 24.26 26.66 -27.71
CA LEU A 640 22.84 26.47 -27.43
C LEU A 640 22.40 27.46 -26.35
N ARG A 641 21.43 28.31 -26.68
CA ARG A 641 20.90 29.31 -25.78
C ARG A 641 19.73 28.75 -24.97
N ALA A 642 19.85 28.84 -23.66
CA ALA A 642 18.75 28.75 -22.72
C ALA A 642 18.22 30.15 -22.43
N ALA A 643 16.96 30.44 -22.73
CA ALA A 643 16.35 31.74 -22.39
C ALA A 643 16.18 31.91 -20.87
N ASP A 644 15.84 30.83 -20.18
CA ASP A 644 15.85 30.71 -18.72
C ASP A 644 16.37 29.32 -18.36
N TYR A 645 17.57 29.23 -17.78
CA TYR A 645 18.16 27.95 -17.43
C TYR A 645 17.48 27.26 -16.25
N ARG A 646 16.66 27.98 -15.46
CA ARG A 646 15.89 27.41 -14.34
C ARG A 646 14.62 26.69 -14.81
N ALA A 647 14.18 26.98 -16.04
CA ALA A 647 13.01 26.39 -16.67
C ALA A 647 13.35 25.27 -17.67
N ILE A 648 14.63 24.93 -17.85
CA ILE A 648 15.04 23.84 -18.76
C ILE A 648 14.67 22.48 -18.15
N VAL A 649 14.11 21.61 -19.00
CA VAL A 649 13.97 20.19 -18.69
C VAL A 649 15.35 19.54 -18.62
N LEU A 650 15.76 19.18 -17.40
CA LEU A 650 16.97 18.45 -17.09
C LEU A 650 16.65 16.98 -16.81
N ILE A 651 17.42 16.08 -17.40
CA ILE A 651 17.32 14.64 -17.15
C ILE A 651 18.69 14.18 -16.62
N GLY A 652 18.72 13.49 -15.48
CA GLY A 652 19.98 13.02 -14.87
C GLY A 652 20.72 14.05 -14.00
N ALA A 653 20.11 15.21 -13.69
CA ALA A 653 20.64 16.18 -12.72
C ALA A 653 19.50 16.98 -12.07
N ASP A 654 19.61 17.25 -10.76
CA ASP A 654 18.58 17.96 -9.99
C ASP A 654 18.51 19.47 -10.24
N ASN A 655 19.65 20.09 -10.54
CA ASN A 655 19.78 21.54 -10.75
C ASN A 655 20.71 21.85 -11.91
N PHE A 656 20.39 22.91 -12.68
CA PHE A 656 21.29 23.45 -13.69
C PHE A 656 22.51 24.09 -13.02
N SER A 657 23.73 23.72 -13.43
CA SER A 657 24.96 24.35 -12.91
C SER A 657 25.77 25.02 -14.02
N CYS A 658 26.14 26.27 -13.75
CA CYS A 658 27.04 27.06 -14.58
C CYS A 658 28.49 26.55 -14.54
N ASP A 659 28.81 25.69 -13.58
CA ASP A 659 30.15 25.10 -13.42
C ASP A 659 30.33 23.81 -14.24
N TRP A 660 29.29 23.35 -14.93
CA TRP A 660 29.37 22.16 -15.76
C TRP A 660 30.36 22.32 -16.90
N ARG A 661 31.35 21.42 -16.91
CA ARG A 661 32.38 21.29 -17.94
C ARG A 661 32.71 19.81 -18.14
N ASN A 662 33.07 19.45 -19.36
CA ASN A 662 33.57 18.14 -19.75
C ASN A 662 32.65 16.95 -19.40
N ARG A 663 31.32 17.11 -19.54
CA ARG A 663 30.33 16.04 -19.29
C ARG A 663 29.71 15.52 -20.59
N GLU A 664 29.36 14.23 -20.63
CA GLU A 664 28.58 13.69 -21.74
C GLU A 664 27.13 14.15 -21.63
N VAL A 665 26.59 14.63 -22.73
CA VAL A 665 25.25 15.21 -22.78
C VAL A 665 24.53 14.78 -24.03
N THR A 666 23.21 14.66 -23.87
CA THR A 666 22.27 14.49 -24.97
C THR A 666 21.32 15.67 -24.97
N VAL A 667 21.13 16.30 -26.13
CA VAL A 667 20.53 17.63 -26.22
C VAL A 667 19.49 17.69 -27.32
N ASN A 668 18.30 18.17 -26.96
CA ASN A 668 17.27 18.55 -27.92
C ASN A 668 17.31 20.06 -28.10
N TYR A 669 17.37 20.54 -29.34
CA TYR A 669 17.49 21.96 -29.65
C TYR A 669 16.74 22.34 -30.92
N LYS A 670 16.30 23.59 -31.00
CA LYS A 670 15.78 24.19 -32.25
C LYS A 670 16.93 24.88 -32.97
N PRO A 671 17.23 24.52 -34.24
CA PRO A 671 18.36 25.12 -34.96
C PRO A 671 18.12 26.62 -35.21
N GLY A 672 19.16 27.42 -35.00
CA GLY A 672 19.24 28.83 -35.35
C GLY A 672 20.09 29.06 -36.61
N LEU A 673 20.55 30.29 -36.80
CA LEU A 673 21.49 30.62 -37.88
C LEU A 673 22.89 30.09 -37.54
N GLY A 674 23.48 29.29 -38.44
CA GLY A 674 24.86 28.79 -38.28
C GLY A 674 24.98 27.66 -37.25
N LYS A 675 25.97 27.76 -36.35
CA LYS A 675 26.23 26.79 -35.27
C LYS A 675 25.60 27.22 -33.94
N GLU A 676 24.45 27.87 -34.03
CA GLU A 676 23.68 28.35 -32.88
C GLU A 676 22.28 27.73 -32.88
N GLY A 677 21.66 27.62 -31.71
CA GLY A 677 20.31 27.12 -31.56
C GLY A 677 19.72 27.41 -30.18
N ASP A 678 18.43 27.17 -30.04
CA ASP A 678 17.71 27.34 -28.77
C ASP A 678 17.57 25.97 -28.09
N LEU A 679 18.01 25.89 -26.84
CA LEU A 679 17.99 24.67 -26.04
C LEU A 679 16.56 24.34 -25.63
N VAL A 680 16.13 23.09 -25.84
CA VAL A 680 14.80 22.58 -25.48
C VAL A 680 14.89 21.68 -24.24
N SER A 681 15.80 20.70 -24.24
CA SER A 681 16.05 19.84 -23.08
C SER A 681 17.51 19.37 -23.07
N LEU A 682 18.02 19.05 -21.87
CA LEU A 682 19.38 18.58 -21.66
C LEU A 682 19.37 17.34 -20.75
N GLU A 683 19.87 16.24 -21.27
CA GLU A 683 20.11 15.01 -20.53
C GLU A 683 21.60 14.91 -20.21
N MET A 684 21.92 14.81 -18.92
CA MET A 684 23.26 14.56 -18.39
C MET A 684 23.46 13.05 -18.31
N ARG A 685 24.57 12.56 -18.86
CA ARG A 685 24.95 11.14 -18.82
C ARG A 685 26.17 10.87 -17.95
#